data_AF-A0A369HCP0-F1
#
_entry.id   AF-A0A369HCP0-F1
#
_cell.length_a   1.000
_cell.length_b   1.000
_cell.length_c   1.000
_cell.angle_alpha   90.00
_cell.angle_beta   90.00
_cell.angle_gamma   90.00
#
_symmetry.space_group_name_H-M   'P 1'
#
loop_
_entity.id
_entity.type
_entity.pdbx_description
1 polymer ?
#
loop_
_entity_poly.entity_id
_entity_poly.type
_entity_poly.pdbx_seq_one_letter_code
_entity_poly.pdbx_strand_id
1 'polypeptide(L)'
;MASLTSSRSLMRRLRLGRFPRPRTPRRHRPPFIAPPDDSLGSDGFEQNHANVDHLADLLSAIQRQDKGQTSQSFIAWTSLLNDSDSPRHAEAVRQARELPATTLSELIHNLDPLDNPQLDPAHGLNISSAMTQFTSACNLVDEFGVRRYHRQVLSGMKALLKVRDVIPSDCEVMMRCAGAGVNPQQVKHFWTAPVRLGLRGHRSPKTWLEFIKGRFMTEPMYYQFDRARVAVLPRDQQRKGLNRRLPSATLHYLDSLRLSRNMLQFEPWNRQPWRPDQDWRRSFRHTGRDYRSYGAHFRRAICYPTTIDEEFLSVSMKAFARSNGLRPICEEILTYHYGIKFVDVDERPGLCPVGGHDLPPNDRLGPSARLLDAIVESFGAMSEPRLGLELVMFVSRRWNVPIPARTWSNLFNWTYVCATRPLRQMRRVYDESQLRAVSMRDIEHVWHIMRSPPYDVEPSFDDWSCWARALIDARSFGSAVAAITDHMVPHFDAVDAEYRAAIVEELLVNDGAVDRPASHRRLEAQARKDHARTAISYCLHQLLKKASRTPRHRSGYVMERLIPDLIRDLSDFFPPNIVYRSSQGLIQLSRPDAPHRFSWFKAWRTALPARYSANYISPDQDSRNWPDEFWPKVQDMRILGWHRLPSERTDSLMPAPLRRRSPDGVAEAESAVWFRGLRRELML
;
A
#
# COMPACT_ATOMS: atom_id res chain seq x y z
N MET A 1 -59.11 -49.12 15.54
CA MET A 1 -57.86 -49.11 14.75
C MET A 1 -57.96 -48.05 13.66
N ALA A 2 -57.58 -46.81 13.99
CA ALA A 2 -57.49 -45.71 13.04
C ALA A 2 -56.33 -44.80 13.48
N SER A 3 -55.53 -44.37 12.51
CA SER A 3 -54.20 -43.78 12.66
C SER A 3 -54.18 -42.48 13.47
N LEU A 4 -53.28 -42.42 14.44
CA LEU A 4 -52.92 -41.22 15.19
C LEU A 4 -51.53 -40.72 14.77
N THR A 5 -51.38 -39.41 14.92
CA THR A 5 -50.14 -38.62 15.06
C THR A 5 -49.60 -37.90 13.81
N SER A 6 -50.15 -36.70 13.55
CA SER A 6 -49.36 -35.56 13.07
C SER A 6 -49.72 -34.34 13.92
N SER A 7 -48.84 -34.04 14.87
CA SER A 7 -48.97 -32.92 15.80
C SER A 7 -48.77 -31.58 15.09
N ARG A 8 -49.81 -30.75 15.19
CA ARG A 8 -49.77 -29.30 15.02
C ARG A 8 -48.88 -28.68 16.11
N SER A 9 -48.00 -27.75 15.77
CA SER A 9 -47.96 -26.38 16.31
C SER A 9 -46.61 -25.69 16.08
N LEU A 10 -46.67 -24.34 16.06
CA LEU A 10 -45.56 -23.38 16.08
C LEU A 10 -44.96 -22.92 14.73
N MET A 11 -45.84 -22.58 13.78
CA MET A 11 -45.62 -21.38 12.95
C MET A 11 -46.29 -20.17 13.60
N ARG A 12 -45.59 -19.50 14.52
CA ARG A 12 -45.96 -18.14 14.94
C ARG A 12 -45.31 -17.12 14.03
N ARG A 13 -46.15 -16.55 13.16
CA ARG A 13 -45.91 -15.34 12.37
C ARG A 13 -45.51 -14.19 13.29
N LEU A 14 -44.28 -13.71 13.19
CA LEU A 14 -43.96 -12.32 13.51
C LEU A 14 -44.25 -11.49 12.27
N ARG A 15 -45.48 -10.94 12.21
CA ARG A 15 -45.81 -9.79 11.36
C ARG A 15 -45.04 -8.59 11.92
N LEU A 16 -43.84 -8.33 11.41
CA LEU A 16 -43.24 -7.01 11.51
C LEU A 16 -43.84 -6.14 10.40
N GLY A 17 -44.48 -5.06 10.81
CA GLY A 17 -45.17 -4.11 9.94
C GLY A 17 -44.26 -3.60 8.83
N ARG A 18 -44.87 -3.35 7.67
CA ARG A 18 -44.27 -2.56 6.59
C ARG A 18 -43.99 -1.16 7.11
N PHE A 19 -42.79 -0.93 7.62
CA PHE A 19 -42.28 0.42 7.81
C PHE A 19 -41.85 0.99 6.45
N PRO A 20 -42.11 2.28 6.19
CA PRO A 20 -41.69 2.92 4.95
C PRO A 20 -40.18 2.81 4.81
N ARG A 21 -39.71 2.51 3.58
CA ARG A 21 -38.28 2.52 3.25
C ARG A 21 -37.70 3.85 3.73
N PRO A 22 -36.70 3.87 4.64
CA PRO A 22 -36.02 5.10 4.95
C PRO A 22 -35.33 5.55 3.66
N ARG A 23 -35.62 6.78 3.24
CA ARG A 23 -34.84 7.51 2.23
C ARG A 23 -33.36 7.36 2.62
N THR A 24 -32.53 6.96 1.67
CA THR A 24 -31.08 6.94 1.81
C THR A 24 -30.64 8.24 2.49
N PRO A 25 -30.03 8.19 3.69
CA PRO A 25 -29.52 9.41 4.29
C PRO A 25 -28.37 9.89 3.41
N ARG A 26 -28.51 11.11 2.87
CA ARG A 26 -27.37 11.89 2.40
C ARG A 26 -26.31 11.84 3.50
N ARG A 27 -25.11 11.39 3.13
CA ARG A 27 -23.95 11.31 4.03
C ARG A 27 -23.69 12.70 4.61
N HIS A 28 -24.09 12.94 5.84
CA HIS A 28 -23.58 14.10 6.57
C HIS A 28 -22.14 13.79 6.99
N ARG A 29 -21.20 14.31 6.20
CA ARG A 29 -19.81 14.53 6.64
C ARG A 29 -19.82 15.52 7.82
N PRO A 30 -18.88 15.42 8.77
CA PRO A 30 -18.65 16.53 9.69
C PRO A 30 -18.26 17.78 8.88
N PRO A 31 -18.80 18.97 9.20
CA PRO A 31 -18.67 20.18 8.39
C PRO A 31 -17.25 20.76 8.25
N PHE A 32 -16.24 20.17 8.91
CA PHE A 32 -14.86 20.66 8.90
C PHE A 32 -13.84 19.67 8.33
N ILE A 33 -14.28 18.49 7.91
CA ILE A 33 -13.51 17.63 7.02
C ILE A 33 -14.32 17.58 5.73
N ALA A 34 -14.32 18.72 5.05
CA ALA A 34 -14.32 18.65 3.61
C ALA A 34 -13.19 17.66 3.22
N PRO A 35 -13.30 16.92 2.11
CA PRO A 35 -12.05 16.58 1.43
C PRO A 35 -11.29 17.92 1.29
N PRO A 36 -9.94 17.98 1.15
CA PRO A 36 -9.46 19.11 0.36
C PRO A 36 -10.34 19.02 -0.88
N ASP A 37 -11.13 20.06 -1.06
CA ASP A 37 -12.15 20.13 -2.07
C ASP A 37 -11.49 19.55 -3.34
N ASP A 38 -12.19 18.78 -4.17
CA ASP A 38 -11.61 18.50 -5.49
C ASP A 38 -11.31 19.85 -6.22
N SER A 39 -11.82 20.96 -5.68
CA SER A 39 -11.30 22.34 -5.68
C SER A 39 -10.18 22.61 -4.63
N LEU A 40 -8.98 22.03 -4.80
CA LEU A 40 -7.77 22.73 -4.34
C LEU A 40 -7.65 23.98 -5.22
N GLY A 41 -8.27 25.07 -4.76
CA GLY A 41 -8.17 26.42 -5.33
C GLY A 41 -9.18 26.78 -6.43
N SER A 42 -10.49 26.82 -6.15
CA SER A 42 -11.45 27.53 -7.04
C SER A 42 -11.73 28.95 -6.56
N ASP A 43 -12.18 29.17 -5.34
CA ASP A 43 -12.84 30.46 -5.04
C ASP A 43 -11.89 31.66 -4.84
N GLY A 44 -10.58 31.45 -4.74
CA GLY A 44 -9.56 32.53 -4.75
C GLY A 44 -8.65 32.54 -5.98
N PHE A 45 -8.71 31.49 -6.81
CA PHE A 45 -7.81 31.24 -7.95
C PHE A 45 -8.56 31.33 -9.29
N GLU A 46 -9.89 31.21 -9.29
CA GLU A 46 -10.72 31.25 -10.51
C GLU A 46 -10.65 32.58 -11.27
N GLN A 47 -10.37 33.70 -10.59
CA GLN A 47 -10.32 34.99 -11.27
C GLN A 47 -8.98 35.27 -11.96
N ASN A 48 -7.88 34.61 -11.59
CA ASN A 48 -6.57 34.79 -12.22
C ASN A 48 -6.15 33.65 -13.16
N HIS A 49 -6.80 32.47 -13.12
CA HIS A 49 -6.50 31.33 -14.01
C HIS A 49 -7.46 31.17 -15.21
N ALA A 50 -8.40 32.09 -15.41
CA ALA A 50 -9.38 32.04 -16.50
C ALA A 50 -8.76 31.99 -17.92
N ASN A 51 -7.45 32.25 -18.07
CA ASN A 51 -6.74 32.33 -19.35
C ASN A 51 -5.64 31.27 -19.56
N VAL A 52 -5.51 30.27 -18.68
CA VAL A 52 -4.43 29.27 -18.76
C VAL A 52 -4.82 28.13 -19.70
N ASP A 53 -4.05 27.90 -20.76
CA ASP A 53 -4.21 26.73 -21.64
C ASP A 53 -3.45 25.52 -21.07
N HIS A 54 -4.16 24.71 -20.30
CA HIS A 54 -3.57 23.56 -19.59
C HIS A 54 -2.94 22.51 -20.53
N LEU A 55 -3.43 22.40 -21.77
CA LEU A 55 -2.82 21.48 -22.74
C LEU A 55 -1.48 22.03 -23.25
N ALA A 56 -1.40 23.34 -23.54
CA ALA A 56 -0.14 23.97 -23.92
C ALA A 56 0.90 23.86 -22.79
N ASP A 57 0.48 24.09 -21.54
CA ASP A 57 1.34 23.91 -20.37
C ASP A 57 1.81 22.47 -20.23
N LEU A 58 0.93 21.49 -20.44
CA LEU A 58 1.28 20.07 -20.39
C LEU A 58 2.33 19.71 -21.46
N LEU A 59 2.13 20.14 -22.70
CA LEU A 59 3.07 19.88 -23.79
C LEU A 59 4.42 20.56 -23.52
N SER A 60 4.40 21.79 -23.01
CA SER A 60 5.61 22.51 -22.61
C SER A 60 6.33 21.82 -21.44
N ALA A 61 5.59 21.28 -20.46
CA ALA A 61 6.15 20.58 -19.31
C ALA A 61 6.84 19.27 -19.73
N ILE A 62 6.21 18.51 -20.65
CA ILE A 62 6.79 17.30 -21.22
C ILE A 62 8.08 17.62 -21.97
N GLN A 63 8.10 18.67 -22.78
CA GLN A 63 9.30 19.11 -23.51
C GLN A 63 10.45 19.52 -22.58
N ARG A 64 10.13 20.17 -21.45
CA ARG A 64 11.11 20.56 -20.42
C ARG A 64 11.49 19.42 -19.48
N GLN A 65 10.84 18.26 -19.60
CA GLN A 65 10.94 17.14 -18.66
C GLN A 65 10.63 17.54 -17.20
N ASP A 66 9.75 18.53 -17.02
CA ASP A 66 9.29 18.96 -15.69
C ASP A 66 8.21 17.99 -15.20
N LYS A 67 8.62 17.12 -14.28
CA LYS A 67 7.78 16.07 -13.68
C LYS A 67 6.60 16.64 -12.89
N GLY A 68 6.86 17.70 -12.12
CA GLY A 68 5.86 18.36 -11.29
C GLY A 68 4.77 18.99 -12.14
N GLN A 69 5.19 19.80 -13.12
CA GLN A 69 4.26 20.47 -14.02
C GLN A 69 3.52 19.49 -14.94
N THR A 70 4.18 18.43 -15.43
CA THR A 70 3.54 17.41 -16.29
C THR A 70 2.35 16.76 -15.60
N SER A 71 2.54 16.34 -14.35
CA SER A 71 1.45 15.70 -13.58
C SER A 71 0.30 16.67 -13.28
N GLN A 72 0.62 17.89 -12.82
CA GLN A 72 -0.38 18.90 -12.47
C GLN A 72 -1.18 19.35 -13.69
N SER A 73 -0.52 19.69 -14.80
CA SER A 73 -1.18 20.12 -16.04
C SER A 73 -2.01 19.02 -16.67
N PHE A 74 -1.59 17.75 -16.60
CA PHE A 74 -2.41 16.63 -17.05
C PHE A 74 -3.69 16.48 -16.21
N ILE A 75 -3.57 16.53 -14.88
CA ILE A 75 -4.72 16.41 -13.98
C ILE A 75 -5.70 17.58 -14.20
N ALA A 76 -5.19 18.81 -14.33
CA ALA A 76 -6.00 20.00 -14.60
C ALA A 76 -6.68 19.97 -15.97
N TRP A 77 -5.97 19.56 -17.03
CA TRP A 77 -6.57 19.44 -18.36
C TRP A 77 -7.64 18.34 -18.39
N THR A 78 -7.37 17.19 -17.78
CA THR A 78 -8.31 16.06 -17.80
C THR A 78 -9.46 16.17 -16.79
N SER A 79 -9.37 17.05 -15.79
CA SER A 79 -10.53 17.40 -14.95
C SER A 79 -11.58 18.17 -15.77
N LEU A 80 -11.16 19.09 -16.65
CA LEU A 80 -12.05 19.77 -17.60
C LEU A 80 -12.73 18.79 -18.58
N LEU A 81 -12.04 17.72 -18.96
CA LEU A 81 -12.64 16.64 -19.77
C LEU A 81 -13.71 15.83 -19.03
N ASN A 82 -13.64 15.75 -17.70
CA ASN A 82 -14.61 15.02 -16.89
C ASN A 82 -15.78 15.90 -16.41
N ASP A 83 -15.58 17.21 -16.31
CA ASP A 83 -16.58 18.17 -15.87
C ASP A 83 -17.39 18.70 -17.06
N SER A 84 -18.61 18.18 -17.24
CA SER A 84 -19.52 18.62 -18.30
C SER A 84 -20.12 20.00 -18.06
N ASP A 85 -20.08 20.49 -16.82
CA ASP A 85 -20.72 21.74 -16.41
C ASP A 85 -19.74 22.92 -16.57
N SER A 86 -18.45 22.63 -16.75
CA SER A 86 -17.43 23.62 -17.05
C SER A 86 -17.63 24.25 -18.44
N PRO A 87 -17.57 25.59 -18.58
CA PRO A 87 -17.67 26.25 -19.88
C PRO A 87 -16.51 25.88 -20.83
N ARG A 88 -15.39 25.37 -20.28
CA ARG A 88 -14.20 24.95 -21.03
C ARG A 88 -14.24 23.47 -21.45
N HIS A 89 -15.27 22.73 -21.06
CA HIS A 89 -15.42 21.31 -21.40
C HIS A 89 -15.39 21.07 -22.91
N ALA A 90 -16.19 21.85 -23.66
CA ALA A 90 -16.29 21.70 -25.11
C ALA A 90 -14.93 21.94 -25.81
N GLU A 91 -14.17 22.92 -25.31
CA GLU A 91 -12.83 23.21 -25.82
C GLU A 91 -11.85 22.10 -25.49
N ALA A 92 -11.82 21.61 -24.25
CA ALA A 92 -10.95 20.49 -23.86
C ALA A 92 -11.26 19.22 -24.69
N VAL A 93 -12.54 18.93 -24.94
CA VAL A 93 -12.97 17.81 -25.79
C VAL A 93 -12.51 18.00 -27.24
N ARG A 94 -12.60 19.22 -27.78
CA ARG A 94 -12.10 19.57 -29.11
C ARG A 94 -10.59 19.34 -29.20
N GLN A 95 -9.82 19.91 -28.27
CA GLN A 95 -8.38 19.72 -28.16
C GLN A 95 -8.00 18.22 -28.10
N ALA A 96 -8.67 17.44 -27.25
CA ALA A 96 -8.40 16.01 -27.11
C ALA A 96 -8.64 15.22 -28.41
N ARG A 97 -9.62 15.61 -29.22
CA ARG A 97 -9.92 15.00 -30.53
C ARG A 97 -8.95 15.44 -31.62
N GLU A 98 -8.55 16.70 -31.62
CA GLU A 98 -7.70 17.30 -32.66
C GLU A 98 -6.20 17.00 -32.48
N LEU A 99 -5.76 16.60 -31.27
CA LEU A 99 -4.36 16.23 -31.02
C LEU A 99 -3.83 15.18 -32.04
N PRO A 100 -2.58 15.22 -32.49
CA PRO A 100 -2.01 14.12 -33.27
C PRO A 100 -1.96 12.83 -32.45
N ALA A 101 -2.20 11.68 -33.08
CA ALA A 101 -2.18 10.39 -32.39
C ALA A 101 -0.82 10.08 -31.74
N THR A 102 0.27 10.47 -32.42
CA THR A 102 1.64 10.35 -31.91
C THR A 102 1.85 11.20 -30.66
N THR A 103 1.42 12.46 -30.67
CA THR A 103 1.50 13.35 -29.50
C THR A 103 0.71 12.81 -28.31
N LEU A 104 -0.49 12.24 -28.56
CA LEU A 104 -1.29 11.62 -27.51
C LEU A 104 -0.59 10.40 -26.92
N SER A 105 -0.03 9.52 -27.75
CA SER A 105 0.73 8.36 -27.28
C SER A 105 1.93 8.79 -26.43
N GLU A 106 2.73 9.76 -26.89
CA GLU A 106 3.85 10.30 -26.11
C GLU A 106 3.39 10.85 -24.76
N LEU A 107 2.30 11.62 -24.73
CA LEU A 107 1.71 12.14 -23.50
C LEU A 107 1.32 11.01 -22.54
N ILE A 108 0.66 9.96 -23.04
CA ILE A 108 0.27 8.79 -22.24
C ILE A 108 1.51 8.07 -21.69
N HIS A 109 2.51 7.83 -22.54
CA HIS A 109 3.75 7.15 -22.16
C HIS A 109 4.57 7.94 -21.13
N ASN A 110 4.58 9.27 -21.20
CA ASN A 110 5.21 10.12 -20.19
C ASN A 110 4.52 10.02 -18.82
N LEU A 111 3.28 9.53 -18.75
CA LEU A 111 2.53 9.30 -17.50
C LEU A 111 2.56 7.84 -17.04
N ASP A 112 3.35 6.98 -17.71
CA ASP A 112 3.49 5.59 -17.30
C ASP A 112 4.11 5.54 -15.90
N PRO A 113 3.42 4.96 -14.90
CA PRO A 113 3.92 5.00 -13.54
C PRO A 113 5.08 4.01 -13.32
N LEU A 114 5.30 3.03 -14.21
CA LEU A 114 6.46 2.13 -14.15
C LEU A 114 7.70 2.72 -14.83
N ASP A 115 7.53 3.39 -15.97
CA ASP A 115 8.64 4.00 -16.71
C ASP A 115 9.02 5.38 -16.13
N ASN A 116 8.05 6.11 -15.57
CA ASN A 116 8.22 7.43 -14.94
C ASN A 116 7.81 7.41 -13.44
N PRO A 117 8.45 6.57 -12.59
CA PRO A 117 8.08 6.42 -11.19
C PRO A 117 8.21 7.71 -10.38
N GLN A 118 9.09 8.62 -10.83
CA GLN A 118 9.41 9.87 -10.16
C GLN A 118 8.27 10.89 -10.20
N LEU A 119 7.21 10.70 -11.00
CA LEU A 119 6.06 11.59 -10.98
C LEU A 119 5.30 11.53 -9.64
N ASP A 120 5.37 10.39 -8.94
CA ASP A 120 4.80 10.21 -7.61
C ASP A 120 5.82 10.64 -6.54
N PRO A 121 5.58 11.74 -5.80
CA PRO A 121 6.55 12.26 -4.83
C PRO A 121 6.84 11.30 -3.68
N ALA A 122 6.01 10.29 -3.42
CA ALA A 122 6.28 9.30 -2.40
C ALA A 122 6.62 7.91 -2.99
N HIS A 123 7.03 7.82 -4.26
CA HIS A 123 7.35 6.56 -4.89
C HIS A 123 8.32 5.72 -4.04
N GLY A 124 8.12 4.39 -4.01
CA GLY A 124 8.96 3.48 -3.23
C GLY A 124 8.63 3.40 -1.74
N LEU A 125 7.93 4.40 -1.18
CA LEU A 125 7.62 4.44 0.25
C LEU A 125 6.34 3.66 0.61
N ASN A 126 6.38 2.94 1.72
CA ASN A 126 5.19 2.38 2.34
C ASN A 126 4.58 3.40 3.32
N ILE A 127 3.73 4.29 2.79
CA ILE A 127 2.96 5.22 3.62
C ILE A 127 2.01 4.38 4.48
N SER A 128 2.17 4.41 5.80
CA SER A 128 1.32 3.65 6.73
C SER A 128 0.18 4.50 7.31
N SER A 129 -0.90 3.85 7.78
CA SER A 129 -2.00 4.54 8.45
C SER A 129 -1.57 5.29 9.73
N ALA A 130 -0.45 4.90 10.33
CA ALA A 130 0.14 5.68 11.41
C ALA A 130 0.76 6.97 10.88
N MET A 131 1.52 6.91 9.78
CA MET A 131 2.16 8.07 9.17
C MET A 131 1.13 9.15 8.80
N THR A 132 -0.01 8.78 8.21
CA THR A 132 -1.08 9.73 7.85
C THR A 132 -1.73 10.41 9.05
N GLN A 133 -1.65 9.83 10.25
CA GLN A 133 -2.18 10.44 11.47
C GLN A 133 -1.23 11.44 12.14
N PHE A 134 0.05 11.45 11.74
CA PHE A 134 1.10 12.23 12.39
C PHE A 134 1.83 13.20 11.46
N THR A 135 1.61 13.08 10.15
CA THR A 135 2.37 13.82 9.14
C THR A 135 1.47 14.26 8.00
N SER A 136 1.97 15.19 7.20
CA SER A 136 1.36 15.70 5.96
C SER A 136 1.11 14.63 4.89
N ALA A 137 1.64 13.42 5.06
CA ALA A 137 1.45 12.29 4.14
C ALA A 137 -0.02 11.88 3.97
N CYS A 138 -0.93 12.32 4.85
CA CYS A 138 -2.38 12.19 4.65
C CYS A 138 -2.87 12.81 3.34
N ASN A 139 -2.18 13.83 2.82
CA ASN A 139 -2.56 14.51 1.58
C ASN A 139 -2.16 13.70 0.34
N LEU A 140 -1.19 12.80 0.48
CA LEU A 140 -0.69 11.96 -0.62
C LEU A 140 -1.58 10.73 -0.87
N VAL A 141 -2.38 10.31 0.11
CA VAL A 141 -3.23 9.12 0.03
C VAL A 141 -4.70 9.43 0.28
N ASP A 142 -5.58 8.61 -0.30
CA ASP A 142 -7.01 8.62 -0.01
C ASP A 142 -7.38 7.78 1.22
N GLU A 143 -8.66 7.74 1.56
CA GLU A 143 -9.20 7.06 2.73
C GLU A 143 -8.97 5.53 2.76
N PHE A 144 -8.57 4.93 1.64
CA PHE A 144 -8.24 3.50 1.53
C PHE A 144 -6.73 3.25 1.46
N GLY A 145 -5.92 4.31 1.64
CA GLY A 145 -4.45 4.30 1.57
C GLY A 145 -3.92 4.03 0.17
N VAL A 146 -4.65 4.44 -0.87
CA VAL A 146 -4.13 4.48 -2.25
C VAL A 146 -3.68 5.90 -2.55
N ARG A 147 -2.61 6.06 -3.32
CA ARG A 147 -2.06 7.37 -3.66
C ARG A 147 -3.03 8.16 -4.53
N ARG A 148 -3.29 9.42 -4.14
CA ARG A 148 -4.24 10.30 -4.84
C ARG A 148 -3.79 10.59 -6.26
N TYR A 149 -2.49 10.84 -6.44
CA TYR A 149 -1.87 11.06 -7.75
C TYR A 149 -2.26 9.98 -8.77
N HIS A 150 -2.03 8.69 -8.46
CA HIS A 150 -2.36 7.58 -9.36
C HIS A 150 -3.87 7.47 -9.64
N ARG A 151 -4.73 7.85 -8.68
CA ARG A 151 -6.19 7.90 -8.92
C ARG A 151 -6.61 9.05 -9.82
N GLN A 152 -6.02 10.22 -9.67
CA GLN A 152 -6.28 11.39 -10.50
C GLN A 152 -5.83 11.13 -11.94
N VAL A 153 -4.61 10.60 -12.13
CA VAL A 153 -4.11 10.18 -13.45
C VAL A 153 -5.03 9.14 -14.07
N LEU A 154 -5.45 8.12 -13.31
CA LEU A 154 -6.41 7.12 -13.80
C LEU A 154 -7.75 7.75 -14.21
N SER A 155 -8.24 8.74 -13.46
CA SER A 155 -9.46 9.47 -13.80
C SER A 155 -9.31 10.21 -15.14
N GLY A 156 -8.14 10.82 -15.37
CA GLY A 156 -7.82 11.48 -16.63
C GLY A 156 -7.72 10.51 -17.80
N MET A 157 -7.04 9.37 -17.62
CA MET A 157 -6.96 8.31 -18.64
C MET A 157 -8.34 7.76 -19.03
N LYS A 158 -9.25 7.65 -18.05
CA LYS A 158 -10.65 7.27 -18.31
C LYS A 158 -11.41 8.33 -19.10
N ALA A 159 -11.16 9.61 -18.84
CA ALA A 159 -11.79 10.72 -19.57
C ALA A 159 -11.33 10.69 -21.03
N LEU A 160 -10.03 10.56 -21.25
CA LEU A 160 -9.43 10.50 -22.59
C LEU A 160 -9.98 9.35 -23.43
N LEU A 161 -10.04 8.15 -22.86
CA LEU A 161 -10.58 6.98 -23.58
C LEU A 161 -12.07 7.13 -23.97
N LYS A 162 -12.86 7.95 -23.25
CA LYS A 162 -14.26 8.21 -23.63
C LYS A 162 -14.37 9.16 -24.83
N VAL A 163 -13.41 10.09 -24.94
CA VAL A 163 -13.44 11.16 -25.94
C VAL A 163 -12.77 10.73 -27.23
N ARG A 164 -11.80 9.80 -27.15
CA ARG A 164 -10.92 9.43 -28.24
C ARG A 164 -10.47 7.98 -28.19
N ASP A 165 -10.33 7.40 -29.38
CA ASP A 165 -9.75 6.07 -29.58
C ASP A 165 -8.23 6.10 -29.38
N VAL A 166 -7.71 5.07 -28.71
CA VAL A 166 -6.30 4.95 -28.35
C VAL A 166 -5.67 3.72 -28.97
N ILE A 167 -4.36 3.76 -29.16
CA ILE A 167 -3.61 2.67 -29.78
C ILE A 167 -3.45 1.53 -28.76
N PRO A 168 -3.29 0.26 -29.19
CA PRO A 168 -3.10 -0.86 -28.26
C PRO A 168 -1.91 -0.70 -27.30
N SER A 169 -0.83 -0.02 -27.70
CA SER A 169 0.31 0.33 -26.83
C SER A 169 -0.12 1.24 -25.68
N ASP A 170 -0.92 2.26 -25.97
CA ASP A 170 -1.45 3.19 -24.98
C ASP A 170 -2.34 2.46 -23.96
N CYS A 171 -3.07 1.43 -24.40
CA CYS A 171 -3.86 0.58 -23.51
C CYS A 171 -2.98 -0.18 -22.50
N GLU A 172 -1.74 -0.54 -22.85
CA GLU A 172 -0.77 -1.14 -21.91
C GLU A 172 -0.43 -0.17 -20.78
N VAL A 173 -0.09 1.07 -21.13
CA VAL A 173 0.19 2.14 -20.17
C VAL A 173 -1.04 2.44 -19.31
N MET A 174 -2.21 2.58 -19.92
CA MET A 174 -3.47 2.79 -19.20
C MET A 174 -3.77 1.64 -18.21
N MET A 175 -3.46 0.38 -18.56
CA MET A 175 -3.56 -0.75 -17.62
C MET A 175 -2.58 -0.61 -16.46
N ARG A 176 -1.36 -0.10 -16.67
CA ARG A 176 -0.39 0.20 -15.60
C ARG A 176 -0.88 1.32 -14.69
N CYS A 177 -1.40 2.42 -15.25
CA CYS A 177 -2.05 3.49 -14.48
C CYS A 177 -3.23 2.95 -13.65
N ALA A 178 -4.04 2.06 -14.22
CA ALA A 178 -5.13 1.40 -13.49
C ALA A 178 -4.64 0.46 -12.39
N GLY A 179 -3.51 -0.22 -12.60
CA GLY A 179 -2.83 -1.02 -11.58
C GLY A 179 -2.32 -0.14 -10.42
N ALA A 180 -1.64 0.96 -10.73
CA ALA A 180 -1.12 1.92 -9.75
C ALA A 180 -2.24 2.63 -8.98
N GLY A 181 -3.37 2.92 -9.63
CA GLY A 181 -4.61 3.40 -9.02
C GLY A 181 -5.43 2.32 -8.31
N VAL A 182 -4.92 1.08 -8.22
CA VAL A 182 -5.52 -0.06 -7.50
C VAL A 182 -6.95 -0.34 -7.99
N ASN A 183 -7.16 -0.28 -9.32
CA ASN A 183 -8.46 -0.45 -9.94
C ASN A 183 -8.52 -1.62 -10.95
N PRO A 184 -8.64 -2.88 -10.47
CA PRO A 184 -8.70 -4.05 -11.35
C PRO A 184 -9.90 -4.08 -12.31
N GLN A 185 -10.99 -3.36 -12.02
CA GLN A 185 -12.11 -3.24 -12.95
C GLN A 185 -11.73 -2.38 -14.16
N GLN A 186 -11.01 -1.28 -13.90
CA GLN A 186 -10.52 -0.40 -14.95
C GLN A 186 -9.41 -1.07 -15.78
N VAL A 187 -8.54 -1.87 -15.15
CA VAL A 187 -7.59 -2.75 -15.88
C VAL A 187 -8.34 -3.64 -16.88
N LYS A 188 -9.44 -4.29 -16.45
CA LYS A 188 -10.28 -5.10 -17.35
C LYS A 188 -10.90 -4.25 -18.46
N HIS A 189 -11.36 -3.03 -18.14
CA HIS A 189 -11.98 -2.13 -19.12
C HIS A 189 -10.98 -1.76 -20.23
N PHE A 190 -9.76 -1.37 -19.85
CA PHE A 190 -8.66 -1.07 -20.78
C PHE A 190 -8.22 -2.30 -21.58
N TRP A 191 -8.09 -3.46 -20.94
CA TRP A 191 -7.84 -4.72 -21.64
C TRP A 191 -8.89 -5.03 -22.72
N THR A 192 -10.17 -4.72 -22.47
CA THR A 192 -11.26 -4.92 -23.44
C THR A 192 -11.43 -3.78 -24.45
N ALA A 193 -10.75 -2.65 -24.28
CA ALA A 193 -10.90 -1.50 -25.17
C ALA A 193 -10.46 -1.81 -26.62
N PRO A 194 -9.28 -2.41 -26.89
CA PRO A 194 -8.88 -2.72 -28.27
C PRO A 194 -9.87 -3.63 -29.01
N VAL A 195 -10.53 -4.56 -28.30
CA VAL A 195 -11.54 -5.44 -28.92
C VAL A 195 -12.79 -4.68 -29.32
N ARG A 196 -13.23 -3.70 -28.52
CA ARG A 196 -14.37 -2.84 -28.86
C ARG A 196 -14.08 -1.96 -30.07
N LEU A 197 -12.80 -1.62 -30.28
CA LEU A 197 -12.31 -0.86 -31.43
C LEU A 197 -12.00 -1.73 -32.66
N GLY A 198 -12.33 -3.03 -32.65
CA GLY A 198 -12.03 -3.95 -33.75
C GLY A 198 -10.56 -4.40 -33.86
N LEU A 199 -9.69 -3.93 -32.96
CA LEU A 199 -8.25 -4.20 -32.94
C LEU A 199 -7.89 -5.50 -32.20
N ARG A 200 -8.74 -6.53 -32.28
CA ARG A 200 -8.53 -7.80 -31.54
C ARG A 200 -7.21 -8.48 -31.90
N GLY A 201 -6.79 -8.41 -33.16
CA GLY A 201 -5.54 -9.00 -33.65
C GLY A 201 -4.27 -8.33 -33.10
N HIS A 202 -4.38 -7.12 -32.53
CA HIS A 202 -3.25 -6.36 -32.00
C HIS A 202 -2.93 -6.66 -30.53
N ARG A 203 -3.65 -7.61 -29.90
CA ARG A 203 -3.32 -8.05 -28.55
C ARG A 203 -2.03 -8.86 -28.58
N SER A 204 -1.00 -8.33 -27.95
CA SER A 204 0.28 -9.03 -27.80
C SER A 204 0.33 -9.85 -26.50
N PRO A 205 1.26 -10.82 -26.40
CA PRO A 205 1.59 -11.48 -25.12
C PRO A 205 1.90 -10.47 -24.00
N LYS A 206 2.55 -9.36 -24.35
CA LYS A 206 2.87 -8.26 -23.42
C LYS A 206 1.62 -7.57 -22.90
N THR A 207 0.65 -7.28 -23.76
CA THR A 207 -0.64 -6.70 -23.34
C THR A 207 -1.37 -7.62 -22.35
N TRP A 208 -1.32 -8.94 -22.57
CA TRP A 208 -1.91 -9.92 -21.65
C TRP A 208 -1.17 -9.98 -20.31
N LEU A 209 0.16 -9.88 -20.35
CA LEU A 209 0.99 -9.84 -19.16
C LEU A 209 0.65 -8.61 -18.30
N GLU A 210 0.55 -7.41 -18.89
CA GLU A 210 0.16 -6.19 -18.18
C GLU A 210 -1.25 -6.29 -17.57
N PHE A 211 -2.19 -6.93 -18.28
CA PHE A 211 -3.50 -7.25 -17.72
C PHE A 211 -3.40 -8.12 -16.46
N ILE A 212 -2.58 -9.18 -16.47
CA ILE A 212 -2.37 -10.03 -15.30
C ILE A 212 -1.72 -9.22 -14.17
N LYS A 213 -0.66 -8.46 -14.48
CA LYS A 213 0.07 -7.65 -13.50
C LYS A 213 -0.89 -6.70 -12.76
N GLY A 214 -1.68 -5.93 -13.49
CA GLY A 214 -2.66 -5.00 -12.93
C GLY A 214 -3.84 -5.68 -12.22
N ARG A 215 -4.36 -6.79 -12.76
CA ARG A 215 -5.51 -7.51 -12.19
C ARG A 215 -5.20 -8.20 -10.86
N PHE A 216 -3.97 -8.69 -10.68
CA PHE A 216 -3.53 -9.44 -9.50
C PHE A 216 -2.48 -8.72 -8.65
N MET A 217 -2.16 -7.45 -8.96
CA MET A 217 -1.20 -6.63 -8.20
C MET A 217 0.15 -7.34 -8.00
N THR A 218 0.79 -7.73 -9.11
CA THR A 218 2.09 -8.41 -9.05
C THR A 218 3.26 -7.45 -8.88
N GLU A 219 3.08 -6.18 -9.24
CA GLU A 219 4.10 -5.14 -9.08
C GLU A 219 3.98 -4.41 -7.73
N PRO A 220 5.11 -4.02 -7.09
CA PRO A 220 5.13 -3.30 -5.82
C PRO A 220 4.24 -2.06 -5.77
N MET A 221 4.25 -1.29 -6.84
CA MET A 221 3.43 -0.11 -6.99
C MET A 221 1.93 -0.42 -6.92
N TYR A 222 1.48 -1.55 -7.46
CA TYR A 222 0.05 -1.88 -7.53
C TYR A 222 -0.53 -2.26 -6.17
N TYR A 223 0.31 -2.60 -5.20
CA TYR A 223 -0.07 -2.74 -3.79
C TYR A 223 0.50 -1.62 -2.90
N GLN A 224 0.91 -0.50 -3.50
CA GLN A 224 1.37 0.72 -2.82
C GLN A 224 2.56 0.48 -1.88
N PHE A 225 3.42 -0.50 -2.22
CA PHE A 225 4.54 -0.96 -1.38
C PHE A 225 4.13 -1.55 -0.01
N ASP A 226 2.82 -1.72 0.25
CA ASP A 226 2.29 -2.36 1.45
C ASP A 226 2.03 -3.86 1.21
N ARG A 227 3.03 -4.68 1.54
CA ARG A 227 2.96 -6.15 1.45
C ARG A 227 1.78 -6.75 2.23
N ALA A 228 1.28 -6.07 3.26
CA ALA A 228 0.10 -6.56 3.97
C ALA A 228 -1.09 -6.65 3.02
N ARG A 229 -1.28 -5.73 2.07
CA ARG A 229 -2.44 -5.71 1.13
C ARG A 229 -2.60 -7.00 0.35
N VAL A 230 -1.48 -7.63 0.03
CA VAL A 230 -1.38 -8.80 -0.85
C VAL A 230 -1.04 -10.09 -0.09
N ALA A 231 -0.84 -10.02 1.22
CA ALA A 231 -0.64 -11.18 2.09
C ALA A 231 -1.91 -12.05 2.19
N VAL A 232 -1.72 -13.36 2.08
CA VAL A 232 -2.77 -14.37 2.20
C VAL A 232 -3.10 -14.57 3.68
N LEU A 233 -4.31 -14.17 4.08
CA LEU A 233 -4.83 -14.44 5.41
C LEU A 233 -5.27 -15.91 5.55
N PRO A 234 -4.95 -16.57 6.67
CA PRO A 234 -5.39 -17.93 6.96
C PRO A 234 -6.90 -18.10 6.93
N ARG A 235 -7.65 -17.08 7.37
CA ARG A 235 -9.12 -17.08 7.33
C ARG A 235 -9.65 -17.38 5.94
N ASP A 236 -9.03 -16.86 4.87
CA ASP A 236 -9.56 -17.07 3.51
C ASP A 236 -9.00 -18.34 2.85
N GLN A 237 -8.38 -19.26 3.61
CA GLN A 237 -7.94 -20.59 3.16
C GLN A 237 -8.98 -21.70 3.36
N GLN A 238 -10.20 -21.36 3.81
CA GLN A 238 -11.28 -22.28 4.16
C GLN A 238 -11.84 -23.13 3.02
N ARG A 239 -11.60 -22.73 1.76
CA ARG A 239 -12.23 -23.34 0.57
C ARG A 239 -11.37 -24.43 -0.08
N LYS A 240 -10.23 -24.81 0.51
CA LYS A 240 -9.33 -25.83 -0.07
C LYS A 240 -9.52 -27.21 0.54
N GLY A 241 -10.09 -28.11 -0.26
CA GLY A 241 -10.13 -29.56 0.01
C GLY A 241 -11.12 -29.97 1.09
N LEU A 242 -11.51 -31.25 1.08
CA LEU A 242 -12.36 -31.87 2.11
C LEU A 242 -11.65 -31.94 3.48
N ASN A 243 -10.31 -32.02 3.51
CA ASN A 243 -9.54 -32.34 4.72
C ASN A 243 -8.87 -31.14 5.42
N ARG A 244 -9.05 -29.88 4.95
CA ARG A 244 -8.43 -28.67 5.55
C ARG A 244 -9.40 -27.51 5.73
N ARG A 245 -10.66 -27.82 6.08
CA ARG A 245 -11.63 -26.78 6.46
C ARG A 245 -11.33 -26.33 7.90
N LEU A 246 -11.21 -25.02 8.11
CA LEU A 246 -11.17 -24.48 9.47
C LEU A 246 -12.44 -24.88 10.23
N PRO A 247 -12.34 -25.26 11.52
CA PRO A 247 -13.50 -25.43 12.38
C PRO A 247 -14.38 -24.17 12.37
N SER A 248 -15.70 -24.31 12.36
CA SER A 248 -16.60 -23.16 12.24
C SER A 248 -16.45 -22.18 13.41
N ALA A 249 -16.25 -22.67 14.63
CA ALA A 249 -15.99 -21.84 15.81
C ALA A 249 -14.75 -20.95 15.63
N THR A 250 -13.65 -21.52 15.12
CA THR A 250 -12.42 -20.80 14.81
C THR A 250 -12.63 -19.71 13.75
N LEU A 251 -13.40 -20.02 12.70
CA LEU A 251 -13.79 -19.03 11.70
C LEU A 251 -14.61 -17.88 12.32
N HIS A 252 -15.61 -18.19 13.17
CA HIS A 252 -16.46 -17.18 13.81
C HIS A 252 -15.65 -16.26 14.73
N TYR A 253 -14.67 -16.81 15.43
CA TYR A 253 -13.73 -16.04 16.23
C TYR A 253 -12.89 -15.09 15.36
N LEU A 254 -12.30 -15.60 14.27
CA LEU A 254 -11.51 -14.78 13.34
C LEU A 254 -12.34 -13.68 12.67
N ASP A 255 -13.60 -13.95 12.34
CA ASP A 255 -14.53 -12.96 11.80
C ASP A 255 -14.92 -11.90 12.83
N SER A 256 -15.20 -12.30 14.07
CA SER A 256 -15.46 -11.37 15.17
C SER A 256 -14.28 -10.42 15.37
N LEU A 257 -13.05 -10.93 15.44
CA LEU A 257 -11.85 -10.10 15.54
C LEU A 257 -11.70 -9.12 14.38
N ARG A 258 -11.99 -9.56 13.15
CA ARG A 258 -11.95 -8.70 11.97
C ARG A 258 -13.00 -7.60 12.05
N LEU A 259 -14.22 -7.93 12.44
CA LEU A 259 -15.31 -6.98 12.60
C LEU A 259 -14.98 -5.96 13.68
N SER A 260 -14.51 -6.40 14.86
CA SER A 260 -14.06 -5.49 15.92
C SER A 260 -12.93 -4.58 15.44
N ARG A 261 -11.95 -5.12 14.70
CA ARG A 261 -10.87 -4.31 14.12
C ARG A 261 -11.42 -3.25 13.15
N ASN A 262 -12.32 -3.63 12.25
CA ASN A 262 -12.97 -2.72 11.32
C ASN A 262 -13.73 -1.60 12.05
N MET A 263 -14.44 -1.94 13.12
CA MET A 263 -15.17 -0.96 13.94
C MET A 263 -14.22 0.02 14.62
N LEU A 264 -13.05 -0.42 15.08
CA LEU A 264 -12.10 0.41 15.83
C LEU A 264 -11.17 1.25 14.93
N GLN A 265 -10.96 0.86 13.68
CA GLN A 265 -10.10 1.59 12.74
C GLN A 265 -10.83 2.76 12.08
N PHE A 266 -10.29 3.98 12.20
CA PHE A 266 -10.85 5.18 11.58
C PHE A 266 -10.87 5.07 10.04
N GLU A 267 -9.73 4.71 9.47
CA GLU A 267 -9.55 4.46 8.03
C GLU A 267 -9.29 2.96 7.81
N PRO A 268 -10.28 2.19 7.36
CA PRO A 268 -10.08 0.80 7.00
C PRO A 268 -9.38 0.74 5.64
N TRP A 269 -8.05 0.78 5.67
CA TRP A 269 -7.23 0.60 4.49
C TRP A 269 -7.46 -0.77 3.85
N ASN A 270 -7.11 -0.91 2.57
CA ASN A 270 -7.22 -2.14 1.79
C ASN A 270 -8.66 -2.54 1.38
N ARG A 271 -9.58 -1.57 1.32
CA ARG A 271 -10.96 -1.72 0.79
C ARG A 271 -11.08 -1.24 -0.65
N GLN A 272 -12.13 -1.72 -1.33
CA GLN A 272 -12.45 -1.28 -2.68
C GLN A 272 -13.33 -0.03 -2.65
N PRO A 273 -13.02 1.04 -3.40
CA PRO A 273 -13.83 2.26 -3.40
C PRO A 273 -15.30 2.02 -3.80
N TRP A 274 -15.54 1.20 -4.82
CA TRP A 274 -16.88 0.86 -5.31
C TRP A 274 -17.56 -0.27 -4.52
N ARG A 275 -16.81 -0.99 -3.68
CA ARG A 275 -17.29 -2.10 -2.84
C ARG A 275 -16.58 -2.05 -1.48
N PRO A 276 -16.92 -1.05 -0.65
CA PRO A 276 -16.24 -0.84 0.65
C PRO A 276 -16.46 -2.01 1.62
N ASP A 277 -17.45 -2.86 1.34
CA ASP A 277 -17.76 -4.08 2.09
C ASP A 277 -16.77 -5.24 1.86
N GLN A 278 -15.89 -5.13 0.87
CA GLN A 278 -14.89 -6.13 0.51
C GLN A 278 -13.44 -5.63 0.61
N ASP A 279 -12.54 -6.49 1.07
CA ASP A 279 -11.09 -6.27 1.05
C ASP A 279 -10.51 -6.70 -0.31
N TRP A 280 -9.42 -6.07 -0.78
CA TRP A 280 -8.72 -6.49 -2.01
C TRP A 280 -8.30 -7.96 -2.00
N ARG A 281 -7.85 -8.44 -0.85
CA ARG A 281 -7.45 -9.84 -0.62
C ARG A 281 -8.54 -10.84 -0.98
N ARG A 282 -9.82 -10.47 -0.83
CA ARG A 282 -10.96 -11.31 -1.20
C ARG A 282 -11.20 -11.31 -2.71
N SER A 283 -10.96 -10.19 -3.39
CA SER A 283 -11.12 -10.05 -4.86
C SER A 283 -10.16 -10.93 -5.67
N PHE A 284 -8.98 -11.23 -5.12
CA PHE A 284 -8.03 -12.14 -5.76
C PHE A 284 -8.37 -13.62 -5.54
N ARG A 285 -9.27 -13.92 -4.60
CA ARG A 285 -9.56 -15.28 -4.14
C ARG A 285 -10.91 -15.76 -4.64
N HIS A 286 -10.94 -16.00 -5.94
CA HIS A 286 -11.95 -16.86 -6.56
C HIS A 286 -11.34 -18.26 -6.68
N THR A 287 -11.77 -19.19 -5.83
CA THR A 287 -11.28 -20.57 -5.79
C THR A 287 -12.19 -21.49 -6.61
N GLY A 288 -11.63 -22.29 -7.54
CA GLY A 288 -12.36 -23.35 -8.26
C GLY A 288 -12.34 -23.18 -9.79
N ARG A 289 -13.33 -23.79 -10.48
CA ARG A 289 -13.59 -23.59 -11.93
C ARG A 289 -14.19 -22.21 -12.25
N ASP A 290 -14.17 -21.29 -11.30
CA ASP A 290 -14.62 -19.91 -11.49
C ASP A 290 -13.71 -19.24 -12.53
N TYR A 291 -14.32 -18.67 -13.57
CA TYR A 291 -13.64 -17.95 -14.65
C TYR A 291 -12.81 -16.76 -14.16
N ARG A 292 -13.04 -16.33 -12.91
CA ARG A 292 -12.33 -15.26 -12.20
C ARG A 292 -11.05 -15.71 -11.49
N SER A 293 -10.83 -17.02 -11.34
CA SER A 293 -9.61 -17.55 -10.73
C SER A 293 -8.40 -17.37 -11.65
N TYR A 294 -7.20 -17.16 -11.08
CA TYR A 294 -6.01 -17.06 -11.92
C TYR A 294 -5.73 -18.36 -12.68
N GLY A 295 -5.99 -19.53 -12.11
CA GLY A 295 -5.80 -20.81 -12.83
C GLY A 295 -6.64 -20.94 -14.11
N ALA A 296 -7.84 -20.34 -14.16
CA ALA A 296 -8.61 -20.27 -15.41
C ALA A 296 -7.96 -19.31 -16.42
N HIS A 297 -7.37 -18.20 -15.97
CA HIS A 297 -6.61 -17.29 -16.82
C HIS A 297 -5.30 -17.92 -17.33
N PHE A 298 -4.59 -18.67 -16.48
CA PHE A 298 -3.36 -19.36 -16.82
C PHE A 298 -3.57 -20.42 -17.90
N ARG A 299 -4.58 -21.28 -17.75
CA ARG A 299 -4.97 -22.24 -18.81
C ARG A 299 -5.34 -21.56 -20.12
N ARG A 300 -6.10 -20.45 -20.07
CA ARG A 300 -6.38 -19.67 -21.28
C ARG A 300 -5.11 -19.10 -21.89
N ALA A 301 -4.18 -18.61 -21.09
CA ALA A 301 -2.92 -18.02 -21.55
C ALA A 301 -2.06 -19.04 -22.33
N ILE A 302 -2.01 -20.29 -21.84
CA ILE A 302 -1.32 -21.40 -22.51
C ILE A 302 -2.03 -21.78 -23.84
N CYS A 303 -3.35 -21.68 -23.90
CA CYS A 303 -4.11 -21.94 -25.13
C CYS A 303 -4.04 -20.80 -26.17
N TYR A 304 -3.67 -19.59 -25.78
CA TYR A 304 -3.40 -18.49 -26.71
C TYR A 304 -1.95 -18.58 -27.22
N PRO A 305 -1.62 -17.98 -28.38
CA PRO A 305 -0.23 -17.87 -28.86
C PRO A 305 0.58 -16.87 -28.01
N THR A 306 0.61 -17.10 -26.69
CA THR A 306 1.42 -16.36 -25.73
C THR A 306 2.77 -17.05 -25.67
N THR A 307 3.86 -16.31 -25.87
CA THR A 307 5.20 -16.83 -25.60
C THR A 307 5.34 -17.10 -24.10
N ILE A 308 5.56 -18.36 -23.73
CA ILE A 308 5.87 -18.72 -22.34
C ILE A 308 7.35 -18.42 -22.13
N ASP A 309 7.63 -17.36 -21.38
CA ASP A 309 8.96 -16.94 -20.97
C ASP A 309 9.08 -16.87 -19.44
N GLU A 310 10.30 -16.65 -18.95
CA GLU A 310 10.55 -16.48 -17.51
C GLU A 310 9.71 -15.35 -16.90
N GLU A 311 9.44 -14.27 -17.65
CA GLU A 311 8.62 -13.15 -17.17
C GLU A 311 7.18 -13.57 -16.90
N PHE A 312 6.58 -14.25 -17.87
CA PHE A 312 5.24 -14.76 -17.78
C PHE A 312 5.12 -15.73 -16.61
N LEU A 313 6.06 -16.67 -16.46
CA LEU A 313 6.05 -17.61 -15.32
C LEU A 313 6.22 -16.88 -13.98
N SER A 314 7.11 -15.89 -13.90
CA SER A 314 7.33 -15.09 -12.70
C SER A 314 6.08 -14.30 -12.27
N VAL A 315 5.41 -13.63 -13.21
CA VAL A 315 4.14 -12.93 -12.97
C VAL A 315 3.04 -13.94 -12.62
N SER A 316 3.01 -15.09 -13.28
CA SER A 316 2.07 -16.17 -13.01
C SER A 316 2.22 -16.72 -11.60
N MET A 317 3.45 -16.93 -11.12
CA MET A 317 3.72 -17.35 -9.75
C MET A 317 3.16 -16.35 -8.75
N LYS A 318 3.38 -15.05 -8.95
CA LYS A 318 2.86 -13.99 -8.07
C LYS A 318 1.34 -13.98 -8.08
N ALA A 319 0.72 -14.06 -9.25
CA ALA A 319 -0.74 -14.08 -9.41
C ALA A 319 -1.37 -15.33 -8.76
N PHE A 320 -0.80 -16.52 -8.96
CA PHE A 320 -1.20 -17.73 -8.25
C PHE A 320 -1.09 -17.54 -6.74
N ALA A 321 0.00 -16.95 -6.24
CA ALA A 321 0.17 -16.71 -4.81
C ALA A 321 -0.90 -15.77 -4.24
N ARG A 322 -1.26 -14.69 -4.95
CA ARG A 322 -2.35 -13.79 -4.55
C ARG A 322 -3.71 -14.49 -4.52
N SER A 323 -3.93 -15.45 -5.43
CA SER A 323 -5.08 -16.36 -5.44
C SER A 323 -4.94 -17.55 -4.48
N ASN A 324 -3.90 -17.61 -3.64
CA ASN A 324 -3.58 -18.70 -2.72
C ASN A 324 -3.40 -20.05 -3.45
N GLY A 325 -2.65 -20.08 -4.56
CA GLY A 325 -2.46 -21.21 -5.48
C GLY A 325 -1.11 -21.92 -5.36
N LEU A 326 -0.73 -22.37 -4.15
CA LEU A 326 0.56 -23.07 -3.96
C LEU A 326 0.76 -24.29 -4.87
N ARG A 327 -0.26 -25.16 -4.99
CA ARG A 327 -0.17 -26.38 -5.79
C ARG A 327 0.13 -26.10 -7.28
N PRO A 328 -0.61 -25.21 -7.98
CA PRO A 328 -0.23 -24.78 -9.33
C PRO A 328 1.18 -24.21 -9.44
N ILE A 329 1.67 -23.44 -8.45
CA ILE A 329 3.06 -22.95 -8.48
C ILE A 329 4.05 -24.12 -8.46
N CYS A 330 3.86 -25.08 -7.55
CA CYS A 330 4.73 -26.23 -7.43
C CYS A 330 4.65 -27.16 -8.64
N GLU A 331 3.45 -27.53 -9.08
CA GLU A 331 3.22 -28.55 -10.11
C GLU A 331 3.27 -27.98 -11.54
N GLU A 332 2.51 -26.91 -11.82
CA GLU A 332 2.36 -26.37 -13.17
C GLU A 332 3.51 -25.44 -13.59
N ILE A 333 4.22 -24.83 -12.62
CA ILE A 333 5.34 -23.93 -12.92
C ILE A 333 6.69 -24.57 -12.59
N LEU A 334 6.96 -24.82 -11.30
CA LEU A 334 8.28 -25.23 -10.85
C LEU A 334 8.63 -26.67 -11.26
N THR A 335 7.69 -27.62 -11.17
CA THR A 335 7.92 -29.00 -11.60
C THR A 335 7.93 -29.09 -13.12
N TYR A 336 6.93 -28.53 -13.80
CA TYR A 336 6.76 -28.70 -15.24
C TYR A 336 7.81 -27.96 -16.09
N HIS A 337 8.12 -26.70 -15.77
CA HIS A 337 9.06 -25.90 -16.57
C HIS A 337 10.50 -25.97 -16.07
N TYR A 338 10.71 -26.09 -14.76
CA TYR A 338 12.04 -26.08 -14.16
C TYR A 338 12.49 -27.43 -13.63
N GLY A 339 11.65 -28.47 -13.62
CA GLY A 339 12.01 -29.80 -13.13
C GLY A 339 12.22 -29.89 -11.61
N ILE A 340 11.74 -28.89 -10.85
CA ILE A 340 11.90 -28.81 -9.39
C ILE A 340 10.75 -29.57 -8.73
N LYS A 341 11.09 -30.68 -8.08
CA LYS A 341 10.16 -31.50 -7.30
C LYS A 341 10.25 -31.13 -5.82
N PHE A 342 9.18 -31.40 -5.07
CA PHE A 342 9.13 -31.15 -3.63
C PHE A 342 8.98 -32.48 -2.89
N VAL A 343 9.88 -32.72 -1.93
CA VAL A 343 9.85 -33.90 -1.05
C VAL A 343 9.42 -33.45 0.34
N ASP A 344 8.52 -34.20 0.97
CA ASP A 344 8.11 -33.96 2.36
C ASP A 344 9.26 -34.28 3.32
N VAL A 345 9.49 -33.39 4.29
CA VAL A 345 10.53 -33.55 5.33
C VAL A 345 9.90 -33.30 6.69
N ASP A 346 10.34 -34.04 7.72
CA ASP A 346 9.82 -33.92 9.08
C ASP A 346 10.19 -32.59 9.77
N GLU A 347 11.22 -31.90 9.27
CA GLU A 347 11.67 -30.60 9.76
C GLU A 347 11.05 -29.42 9.02
N ARG A 348 11.01 -28.24 9.66
CA ARG A 348 10.56 -26.99 9.00
C ARG A 348 11.50 -26.65 7.84
N PRO A 349 10.99 -26.31 6.63
CA PRO A 349 9.62 -25.86 6.32
C PRO A 349 8.60 -26.96 5.95
N GLY A 350 8.97 -28.24 6.05
CA GLY A 350 8.13 -29.39 5.73
C GLY A 350 8.19 -29.85 4.28
N LEU A 351 8.81 -29.05 3.40
CA LEU A 351 9.02 -29.37 1.98
C LEU A 351 10.44 -28.97 1.59
N CYS A 352 11.15 -29.84 0.87
CA CYS A 352 12.48 -29.58 0.34
C CYS A 352 12.48 -29.62 -1.20
N PRO A 353 12.99 -28.58 -1.89
CA PRO A 353 13.11 -28.58 -3.34
C PRO A 353 14.29 -29.47 -3.80
N VAL A 354 14.05 -30.32 -4.81
CA VAL A 354 15.04 -31.21 -5.41
C VAL A 354 14.89 -31.26 -6.94
N GLY A 355 15.96 -31.63 -7.66
CA GLY A 355 15.93 -31.83 -9.11
C GLY A 355 16.46 -30.65 -9.93
N GLY A 356 15.70 -30.20 -10.93
CA GLY A 356 16.10 -29.12 -11.83
C GLY A 356 16.47 -29.63 -13.22
N HIS A 357 15.82 -29.12 -14.26
CA HIS A 357 16.18 -29.37 -15.65
C HIS A 357 17.50 -28.67 -16.03
N ASP A 358 18.27 -29.32 -16.92
CA ASP A 358 19.40 -28.69 -17.59
C ASP A 358 18.86 -27.79 -18.70
N LEU A 359 18.97 -26.48 -18.46
CA LEU A 359 18.51 -25.45 -19.39
C LEU A 359 19.71 -24.90 -20.17
N PRO A 360 19.60 -24.72 -21.50
CA PRO A 360 20.63 -24.06 -22.28
C PRO A 360 20.93 -22.63 -21.78
N PRO A 361 22.15 -22.11 -21.96
CA PRO A 361 22.54 -20.77 -21.47
C PRO A 361 21.71 -19.59 -21.99
N ASN A 362 21.03 -19.76 -23.13
CA ASN A 362 20.17 -18.73 -23.77
C ASN A 362 18.70 -19.15 -23.81
N ASP A 363 18.27 -20.06 -22.95
CA ASP A 363 16.86 -20.42 -22.86
C ASP A 363 16.03 -19.22 -22.38
N ARG A 364 14.86 -19.01 -23.00
CA ARG A 364 13.89 -17.98 -22.57
C ARG A 364 13.31 -18.27 -21.18
N LEU A 365 13.47 -19.51 -20.73
CA LEU A 365 13.11 -19.98 -19.39
C LEU A 365 14.30 -20.00 -18.43
N GLY A 366 15.48 -19.50 -18.85
CA GLY A 366 16.66 -19.42 -17.99
C GLY A 366 16.35 -18.65 -16.70
N PRO A 367 16.56 -19.25 -15.50
CA PRO A 367 16.37 -18.57 -14.23
C PRO A 367 17.21 -17.30 -14.14
N SER A 368 16.59 -16.20 -13.72
CA SER A 368 17.26 -14.94 -13.46
C SER A 368 16.88 -14.39 -12.08
N ALA A 369 17.40 -13.20 -11.75
CA ALA A 369 16.99 -12.43 -10.59
C ALA A 369 15.46 -12.25 -10.50
N ARG A 370 14.77 -12.23 -11.64
CA ARG A 370 13.32 -12.07 -11.73
C ARG A 370 12.57 -13.26 -11.15
N LEU A 371 12.99 -14.48 -11.46
CA LEU A 371 12.42 -15.69 -10.87
C LEU A 371 12.67 -15.73 -9.36
N LEU A 372 13.87 -15.36 -8.90
CA LEU A 372 14.20 -15.31 -7.46
C LEU A 372 13.28 -14.32 -6.72
N ASP A 373 13.09 -13.12 -7.26
CA ASP A 373 12.14 -12.13 -6.73
C ASP A 373 10.70 -12.65 -6.73
N ALA A 374 10.29 -13.37 -7.78
CA ALA A 374 8.96 -13.97 -7.86
C ALA A 374 8.75 -15.08 -6.83
N ILE A 375 9.75 -15.92 -6.58
CA ILE A 375 9.73 -16.92 -5.52
C ILE A 375 9.51 -16.23 -4.17
N VAL A 376 10.33 -15.24 -3.83
CA VAL A 376 10.23 -14.52 -2.56
C VAL A 376 8.85 -13.89 -2.38
N GLU A 377 8.37 -13.15 -3.38
CA GLU A 377 7.06 -12.50 -3.34
C GLU A 377 5.92 -13.53 -3.22
N SER A 378 5.97 -14.63 -3.96
CA SER A 378 4.92 -15.66 -3.96
C SER A 378 4.84 -16.41 -2.64
N PHE A 379 5.97 -16.96 -2.18
CA PHE A 379 6.00 -17.73 -0.94
C PHE A 379 5.82 -16.83 0.29
N GLY A 380 6.37 -15.61 0.27
CA GLY A 380 6.12 -14.59 1.28
C GLY A 380 4.63 -14.22 1.40
N ALA A 381 3.95 -13.98 0.28
CA ALA A 381 2.51 -13.71 0.26
C ALA A 381 1.69 -14.84 0.88
N MET A 382 2.08 -16.09 0.63
CA MET A 382 1.42 -17.27 1.18
C MET A 382 1.82 -17.57 2.63
N SER A 383 2.66 -16.74 3.24
CA SER A 383 3.25 -16.89 4.58
C SER A 383 4.17 -18.10 4.74
N GLU A 384 4.88 -18.48 3.68
CA GLU A 384 5.87 -19.57 3.67
C GLU A 384 7.29 -19.05 3.36
N PRO A 385 7.80 -18.00 4.04
CA PRO A 385 9.07 -17.38 3.67
C PRO A 385 10.27 -18.32 3.81
N ARG A 386 10.22 -19.32 4.71
CA ARG A 386 11.28 -20.34 4.84
C ARG A 386 11.40 -21.22 3.60
N LEU A 387 10.27 -21.69 3.06
CA LEU A 387 10.28 -22.43 1.79
C LEU A 387 10.74 -21.53 0.64
N GLY A 388 10.37 -20.25 0.68
CA GLY A 388 10.92 -19.25 -0.24
C GLY A 388 12.45 -19.13 -0.17
N LEU A 389 13.02 -19.06 1.04
CA LEU A 389 14.47 -19.03 1.26
C LEU A 389 15.16 -20.29 0.69
N GLU A 390 14.68 -21.48 1.05
CA GLU A 390 15.26 -22.74 0.55
C GLU A 390 15.21 -22.81 -0.98
N LEU A 391 14.09 -22.39 -1.59
CA LEU A 391 13.94 -22.40 -3.04
C LEU A 391 14.85 -21.37 -3.72
N VAL A 392 15.01 -20.17 -3.16
CA VAL A 392 15.95 -19.16 -3.68
C VAL A 392 17.39 -19.69 -3.62
N MET A 393 17.78 -20.27 -2.49
CA MET A 393 19.12 -20.85 -2.30
C MET A 393 19.36 -22.02 -3.26
N PHE A 394 18.35 -22.88 -3.45
CA PHE A 394 18.39 -23.97 -4.40
C PHE A 394 18.55 -23.49 -5.85
N VAL A 395 17.71 -22.55 -6.30
CA VAL A 395 17.75 -22.01 -7.66
C VAL A 395 19.07 -21.30 -7.94
N SER A 396 19.52 -20.48 -6.98
CA SER A 396 20.81 -19.78 -7.08
C SER A 396 21.97 -20.75 -7.27
N ARG A 397 22.01 -21.84 -6.49
CA ARG A 397 23.06 -22.88 -6.61
C ARG A 397 22.93 -23.71 -7.88
N ARG A 398 21.72 -24.10 -8.27
CA ARG A 398 21.46 -25.03 -9.40
C ARG A 398 21.77 -24.40 -10.76
N TRP A 399 21.49 -23.11 -10.92
CA TRP A 399 21.68 -22.37 -12.18
C TRP A 399 22.72 -21.24 -12.07
N ASN A 400 23.47 -21.19 -10.98
CA ASN A 400 24.51 -20.17 -10.72
C ASN A 400 24.00 -18.71 -10.89
N VAL A 401 22.80 -18.44 -10.39
CA VAL A 401 22.18 -17.11 -10.46
C VAL A 401 22.51 -16.35 -9.17
N PRO A 402 23.19 -15.18 -9.24
CA PRO A 402 23.47 -14.38 -8.05
C PRO A 402 22.16 -13.86 -7.45
N ILE A 403 22.04 -13.91 -6.12
CA ILE A 403 20.87 -13.40 -5.40
C ILE A 403 21.05 -11.88 -5.20
N PRO A 404 20.24 -11.01 -5.85
CA PRO A 404 20.38 -9.58 -5.70
C PRO A 404 20.04 -9.10 -4.28
N ALA A 405 20.64 -7.97 -3.87
CA ALA A 405 20.34 -7.31 -2.59
C ALA A 405 18.84 -7.05 -2.39
N ARG A 406 18.13 -6.62 -3.45
CA ARG A 406 16.68 -6.41 -3.44
C ARG A 406 15.91 -7.68 -3.07
N THR A 407 16.32 -8.85 -3.56
CA THR A 407 15.67 -10.13 -3.27
C THR A 407 15.84 -10.51 -1.80
N TRP A 408 17.03 -10.26 -1.23
CA TRP A 408 17.29 -10.40 0.20
C TRP A 408 16.43 -9.47 1.04
N SER A 409 16.39 -8.17 0.72
CA SER A 409 15.51 -7.19 1.40
C SER A 409 14.04 -7.60 1.30
N ASN A 410 13.58 -8.10 0.14
CA ASN A 410 12.22 -8.61 -0.04
C ASN A 410 11.94 -9.81 0.88
N LEU A 411 12.88 -10.76 0.96
CA LEU A 411 12.74 -11.97 1.77
C LEU A 411 12.72 -11.65 3.25
N PHE A 412 13.61 -10.75 3.69
CA PHE A 412 13.66 -10.26 5.06
C PHE A 412 12.36 -9.54 5.44
N ASN A 413 11.88 -8.62 4.60
CA ASN A 413 10.62 -7.92 4.81
C ASN A 413 9.42 -8.87 4.88
N TRP A 414 9.31 -9.85 3.98
CA TRP A 414 8.24 -10.84 4.04
C TRP A 414 8.30 -11.70 5.30
N THR A 415 9.51 -12.10 5.72
CA THR A 415 9.73 -12.85 6.97
C THR A 415 9.26 -12.05 8.18
N TYR A 416 9.64 -10.77 8.25
CA TYR A 416 9.18 -9.84 9.28
C TYR A 416 7.65 -9.69 9.27
N VAL A 417 7.05 -9.39 8.11
CA VAL A 417 5.59 -9.23 7.95
C VAL A 417 4.85 -10.47 8.45
N CYS A 418 5.30 -11.67 8.07
CA CYS A 418 4.68 -12.93 8.50
C CYS A 418 4.85 -13.22 10.00
N ALA A 419 5.94 -12.75 10.61
CA ALA A 419 6.18 -12.89 12.05
C ALA A 419 5.36 -11.89 12.90
N THR A 420 4.84 -10.81 12.30
CA THR A 420 4.01 -9.83 13.01
C THR A 420 2.77 -10.47 13.63
N ARG A 421 2.36 -9.95 14.79
CA ARG A 421 1.26 -10.50 15.60
C ARG A 421 -0.02 -10.86 14.83
N PRO A 422 -0.62 -9.99 13.99
CA PRO A 422 -1.90 -10.31 13.37
C PRO A 422 -1.82 -11.53 12.43
N LEU A 423 -0.75 -11.64 11.64
CA LEU A 423 -0.57 -12.78 10.73
C LEU A 423 -0.14 -14.03 11.49
N ARG A 424 0.83 -13.90 12.38
CA ARG A 424 1.34 -15.02 13.20
C ARG A 424 0.27 -15.64 14.08
N GLN A 425 -0.58 -14.83 14.74
CA GLN A 425 -1.66 -15.35 15.58
C GLN A 425 -2.72 -16.08 14.75
N MET A 426 -3.14 -15.51 13.61
CA MET A 426 -4.08 -16.18 12.71
C MET A 426 -3.51 -17.49 12.17
N ARG A 427 -2.20 -17.55 11.90
CA ARG A 427 -1.52 -18.76 11.42
C ARG A 427 -1.47 -19.85 12.48
N ARG A 428 -1.12 -19.51 13.73
CA ARG A 428 -1.14 -20.46 14.86
C ARG A 428 -2.51 -21.06 15.13
N VAL A 429 -3.56 -20.28 14.87
CA VAL A 429 -4.95 -20.73 15.00
C VAL A 429 -5.38 -21.61 13.82
N TYR A 430 -4.74 -21.46 12.66
CA TYR A 430 -5.04 -22.23 11.45
C TYR A 430 -4.26 -23.54 11.35
N ASP A 431 -3.00 -23.52 11.78
CA ASP A 431 -2.07 -24.64 11.72
C ASP A 431 -1.75 -25.07 13.16
N GLU A 432 -2.44 -26.11 13.64
CA GLU A 432 -2.27 -26.66 14.99
C GLU A 432 -0.83 -27.12 15.24
N SER A 433 -0.14 -27.61 14.20
CA SER A 433 1.28 -28.00 14.26
C SER A 433 2.23 -26.81 14.39
N GLN A 434 1.75 -25.59 14.12
CA GLN A 434 2.50 -24.34 14.06
C GLN A 434 3.75 -24.39 13.15
N LEU A 435 3.88 -25.38 12.27
CA LEU A 435 5.04 -25.56 11.40
C LEU A 435 5.21 -24.36 10.46
N ARG A 436 4.09 -23.77 10.01
CA ARG A 436 4.05 -22.62 9.10
C ARG A 436 4.02 -21.27 9.80
N ALA A 437 4.01 -21.23 11.14
CA ALA A 437 4.00 -19.99 11.89
C ALA A 437 5.43 -19.43 12.01
N VAL A 438 5.67 -18.32 11.30
CA VAL A 438 6.97 -17.62 11.30
C VAL A 438 7.30 -17.07 12.68
N SER A 439 8.53 -17.28 13.11
CA SER A 439 9.05 -16.89 14.43
C SER A 439 10.12 -15.80 14.36
N MET A 440 10.51 -15.26 15.52
CA MET A 440 11.63 -14.29 15.60
C MET A 440 12.97 -14.91 15.16
N ARG A 441 13.18 -16.19 15.45
CA ARG A 441 14.39 -16.92 15.02
C ARG A 441 14.50 -16.97 13.50
N ASP A 442 13.37 -16.95 12.80
CA ASP A 442 13.32 -16.97 11.34
C ASP A 442 13.82 -15.64 10.78
N ILE A 443 13.46 -14.53 11.44
CA ILE A 443 13.95 -13.18 11.10
C ILE A 443 15.44 -13.09 11.34
N GLU A 444 15.91 -13.52 12.52
CA GLU A 444 17.34 -13.55 12.87
C GLU A 444 18.13 -14.41 11.88
N HIS A 445 17.62 -15.59 11.52
CA HIS A 445 18.27 -16.48 10.57
C HIS A 445 18.45 -15.84 9.19
N VAL A 446 17.38 -15.24 8.63
CA VAL A 446 17.47 -14.54 7.33
C VAL A 446 18.43 -13.35 7.42
N TRP A 447 18.37 -12.57 8.51
CA TRP A 447 19.26 -11.44 8.75
C TRP A 447 20.73 -11.86 8.75
N HIS A 448 21.06 -12.93 9.50
CA HIS A 448 22.42 -13.44 9.57
C HIS A 448 22.91 -13.98 8.24
N ILE A 449 22.11 -14.75 7.50
CA ILE A 449 22.52 -15.24 6.17
C ILE A 449 22.78 -14.07 5.22
N MET A 450 21.87 -13.09 5.18
CA MET A 450 21.98 -11.92 4.31
C MET A 450 23.27 -11.10 4.60
N ARG A 451 23.68 -11.02 5.87
CA ARG A 451 24.81 -10.19 6.34
C ARG A 451 26.13 -10.92 6.51
N SER A 452 26.15 -12.24 6.37
CA SER A 452 27.37 -13.02 6.51
C SER A 452 27.95 -13.36 5.13
N PRO A 453 29.26 -13.68 5.06
CA PRO A 453 29.83 -14.27 3.86
C PRO A 453 29.06 -15.53 3.47
N PRO A 454 28.75 -15.75 2.18
CA PRO A 454 29.34 -15.08 1.00
C PRO A 454 28.53 -13.88 0.46
N TYR A 455 27.44 -13.45 1.12
CA TYR A 455 26.50 -12.49 0.54
C TYR A 455 26.76 -11.04 0.93
N ASP A 456 27.12 -10.78 2.19
CA ASP A 456 27.54 -9.48 2.73
C ASP A 456 26.68 -8.28 2.26
N VAL A 457 25.35 -8.47 2.21
CA VAL A 457 24.42 -7.47 1.65
C VAL A 457 24.32 -6.26 2.59
N GLU A 458 24.35 -5.05 2.03
CA GLU A 458 24.06 -3.82 2.75
C GLU A 458 22.54 -3.63 2.95
N PRO A 459 22.01 -3.62 4.19
CA PRO A 459 20.59 -3.45 4.42
C PRO A 459 20.13 -2.03 4.10
N SER A 460 18.94 -1.93 3.51
CA SER A 460 18.27 -0.66 3.31
C SER A 460 17.72 -0.08 4.63
N PHE A 461 17.28 1.19 4.61
CA PHE A 461 16.61 1.80 5.76
C PHE A 461 15.38 1.01 6.23
N ASP A 462 14.58 0.47 5.30
CA ASP A 462 13.39 -0.32 5.63
C ASP A 462 13.77 -1.67 6.26
N ASP A 463 14.90 -2.26 5.86
CA ASP A 463 15.45 -3.47 6.48
C ASP A 463 15.90 -3.18 7.92
N TRP A 464 16.64 -2.09 8.13
CA TRP A 464 17.01 -1.64 9.49
C TRP A 464 15.78 -1.34 10.36
N SER A 465 14.75 -0.72 9.80
CA SER A 465 13.50 -0.46 10.51
C SER A 465 12.80 -1.75 10.92
N CYS A 466 12.72 -2.75 10.04
CA CYS A 466 12.17 -4.06 10.34
C CYS A 466 13.02 -4.79 11.41
N TRP A 467 14.34 -4.71 11.32
CA TRP A 467 15.27 -5.32 12.27
C TRP A 467 15.20 -4.70 13.67
N ALA A 468 15.20 -3.37 13.77
CA ALA A 468 15.05 -2.67 15.05
C ALA A 468 13.71 -3.05 15.74
N ARG A 469 12.61 -3.13 14.97
CA ARG A 469 11.32 -3.57 15.50
C ARG A 469 11.34 -5.04 15.94
N ALA A 470 12.01 -5.90 15.18
CA ALA A 470 12.21 -7.29 15.52
C ALA A 470 12.98 -7.43 16.86
N LEU A 471 14.08 -6.70 17.03
CA LEU A 471 14.87 -6.68 18.26
C LEU A 471 14.06 -6.16 19.48
N ILE A 472 13.26 -5.10 19.29
CA ILE A 472 12.33 -4.59 20.32
C ILE A 472 11.30 -5.66 20.73
N ASP A 473 10.76 -6.40 19.76
CA ASP A 473 9.83 -7.49 20.04
C ASP A 473 10.50 -8.68 20.75
N ALA A 474 11.77 -8.95 20.44
CA ALA A 474 12.63 -9.91 21.13
C ALA A 474 13.13 -9.41 22.51
N ARG A 475 12.91 -8.12 22.84
CA ARG A 475 13.37 -7.43 24.06
C ARG A 475 14.90 -7.26 24.14
N SER A 476 15.59 -7.32 23.01
CA SER A 476 17.02 -6.99 22.90
C SER A 476 17.19 -5.47 22.73
N PHE A 477 16.88 -4.72 23.79
CA PHE A 477 16.78 -3.25 23.70
C PHE A 477 18.11 -2.58 23.39
N GLY A 478 19.24 -3.07 23.91
CA GLY A 478 20.56 -2.51 23.61
C GLY A 478 20.88 -2.58 22.12
N SER A 479 20.73 -3.76 21.53
CA SER A 479 20.95 -3.97 20.08
C SER A 479 19.95 -3.17 19.23
N ALA A 480 18.71 -3.03 19.70
CA ALA A 480 17.72 -2.21 19.01
C ALA A 480 18.10 -0.72 19.02
N VAL A 481 18.65 -0.23 20.13
CA VAL A 481 19.15 1.14 20.22
C VAL A 481 20.31 1.34 19.27
N ALA A 482 21.31 0.45 19.28
CA ALA A 482 22.44 0.51 18.35
C ALA A 482 21.97 0.55 16.89
N ALA A 483 21.01 -0.30 16.51
CA ALA A 483 20.45 -0.27 15.15
C ALA A 483 19.77 1.07 14.81
N ILE A 484 19.12 1.73 15.78
CA ILE A 484 18.50 3.03 15.58
C ILE A 484 19.57 4.13 15.48
N THR A 485 20.49 4.19 16.43
CA THR A 485 21.50 5.26 16.53
C THR A 485 22.55 5.18 15.44
N ASP A 486 22.98 3.97 15.07
CA ASP A 486 24.15 3.79 14.22
C ASP A 486 23.77 3.76 12.72
N HIS A 487 22.50 3.48 12.41
CA HIS A 487 22.03 3.32 11.02
C HIS A 487 20.79 4.15 10.68
N MET A 488 19.75 4.13 11.52
CA MET A 488 18.49 4.83 11.18
C MET A 488 18.61 6.34 11.33
N VAL A 489 19.28 6.84 12.38
CA VAL A 489 19.47 8.27 12.63
C VAL A 489 20.36 8.93 11.57
N PRO A 490 21.54 8.38 11.21
CA PRO A 490 22.35 8.94 10.12
C PRO A 490 21.61 9.01 8.79
N HIS A 491 20.77 8.01 8.47
CA HIS A 491 19.92 8.06 7.30
C HIS A 491 18.88 9.19 7.37
N PHE A 492 18.26 9.39 8.54
CA PHE A 492 17.34 10.52 8.74
C PHE A 492 18.05 11.86 8.57
N ASP A 493 19.27 12.02 9.10
CA ASP A 493 20.03 13.27 8.99
C ASP A 493 20.39 13.60 7.54
N ALA A 494 20.74 12.58 6.73
CA ALA A 494 20.97 12.73 5.30
C ALA A 494 19.70 13.20 4.56
N VAL A 495 18.56 12.58 4.85
CA VAL A 495 17.27 12.95 4.24
C VAL A 495 16.77 14.32 4.73
N ASP A 496 17.03 14.70 5.98
CA ASP A 496 16.72 16.03 6.49
C ASP A 496 17.59 17.10 5.81
N ALA A 497 18.86 16.82 5.53
CA ALA A 497 19.72 17.69 4.76
C ALA A 497 19.21 17.88 3.31
N GLU A 498 18.77 16.80 2.65
CA GLU A 498 18.13 16.88 1.32
C GLU A 498 16.86 17.75 1.35
N TYR A 499 16.02 17.59 2.37
CA TYR A 499 14.81 18.40 2.54
C TYR A 499 15.12 19.88 2.76
N ARG A 500 16.11 20.19 3.60
CA ARG A 500 16.58 21.57 3.81
C ARG A 500 17.11 22.19 2.52
N ALA A 501 17.87 21.43 1.73
CA ALA A 501 18.38 21.88 0.44
C ALA A 501 17.23 22.18 -0.55
N ALA A 502 16.21 21.31 -0.61
CA ALA A 502 15.03 21.52 -1.46
C ALA A 502 14.23 22.78 -1.06
N ILE A 503 14.10 23.06 0.24
CA ILE A 503 13.48 24.31 0.72
C ILE A 503 14.29 25.53 0.28
N VAL A 504 15.62 25.50 0.45
CA VAL A 504 16.47 26.63 0.06
C VAL A 504 16.37 26.90 -1.43
N GLU A 505 16.41 25.86 -2.26
CA GLU A 505 16.23 25.97 -3.70
C GLU A 505 14.86 26.57 -4.07
N GLU A 506 13.78 26.10 -3.43
CA GLU A 506 12.44 26.65 -3.64
C GLU A 506 12.35 28.13 -3.26
N LEU A 507 12.95 28.52 -2.13
CA LEU A 507 13.02 29.92 -1.71
C LEU A 507 13.79 30.81 -2.69
N LEU A 508 14.88 30.30 -3.28
CA LEU A 508 15.65 31.02 -4.30
C LEU A 508 14.86 31.16 -5.62
N VAL A 509 14.12 30.12 -6.01
CA VAL A 509 13.29 30.13 -7.23
C VAL A 509 12.06 31.03 -7.07
N ASN A 510 11.54 31.16 -5.84
CA ASN A 510 10.39 32.00 -5.51
C ASN A 510 10.76 33.48 -5.27
N ASP A 511 12.04 33.85 -5.38
CA ASP A 511 12.49 35.24 -5.24
C ASP A 511 11.93 36.10 -6.40
N GLY A 512 10.71 36.63 -6.19
CA GLY A 512 9.95 37.42 -7.18
C GLY A 512 8.54 36.92 -7.54
N ALA A 513 8.08 35.78 -7.01
CA ALA A 513 6.72 35.27 -7.24
C ALA A 513 5.99 34.99 -5.91
N VAL A 514 4.75 35.47 -5.78
CA VAL A 514 4.04 35.46 -4.47
C VAL A 514 3.29 34.16 -4.19
N ASP A 515 2.94 33.34 -5.19
CA ASP A 515 2.11 32.14 -4.96
C ASP A 515 2.52 30.98 -5.89
N ARG A 516 3.61 30.30 -5.57
CA ARG A 516 3.98 29.05 -6.25
C ARG A 516 3.72 27.85 -5.33
N PRO A 517 3.06 26.79 -5.83
CA PRO A 517 2.89 25.57 -5.06
C PRO A 517 4.24 24.94 -4.74
N ALA A 518 4.29 24.15 -3.67
CA ALA A 518 5.48 23.42 -3.26
C ALA A 518 6.10 22.65 -4.44
N SER A 519 7.41 22.80 -4.60
CA SER A 519 8.14 22.13 -5.66
C SER A 519 8.01 20.61 -5.53
N HIS A 520 7.98 19.92 -6.67
CA HIS A 520 7.91 18.45 -6.67
C HIS A 520 9.07 17.81 -5.88
N ARG A 521 10.28 18.39 -6.02
CA ARG A 521 11.47 18.01 -5.25
C ARG A 521 11.29 18.16 -3.74
N ARG A 522 10.69 19.28 -3.27
CA ARG A 522 10.38 19.48 -1.85
C ARG A 522 9.40 18.43 -1.34
N LEU A 523 8.34 18.15 -2.10
CA LEU A 523 7.34 17.13 -1.72
C LEU A 523 7.95 15.74 -1.61
N GLU A 524 8.87 15.38 -2.50
CA GLU A 524 9.60 14.12 -2.45
C GLU A 524 10.51 14.01 -1.22
N ALA A 525 11.34 15.02 -0.99
CA ALA A 525 12.23 15.06 0.17
C ALA A 525 11.43 15.07 1.49
N GLN A 526 10.31 15.78 1.53
CA GLN A 526 9.38 15.82 2.66
C GLN A 526 8.79 14.43 2.96
N ALA A 527 8.33 13.71 1.93
CA ALA A 527 7.76 12.38 2.10
C ALA A 527 8.78 11.38 2.67
N ARG A 528 10.03 11.44 2.18
CA ARG A 528 11.14 10.60 2.69
C ARG A 528 11.49 10.96 4.13
N LYS A 529 11.60 12.26 4.46
CA LYS A 529 11.84 12.75 5.83
C LYS A 529 10.77 12.28 6.79
N ASP A 530 9.49 12.46 6.42
CA ASP A 530 8.33 12.05 7.21
C ASP A 530 8.29 10.53 7.41
N HIS A 531 8.63 9.74 6.38
CA HIS A 531 8.74 8.27 6.48
C HIS A 531 9.82 7.85 7.47
N ALA A 532 11.05 8.36 7.31
CA ALA A 532 12.19 8.00 8.16
C ALA A 532 11.93 8.36 9.62
N ARG A 533 11.45 9.58 9.86
CA ARG A 533 11.09 10.06 11.19
C ARG A 533 10.00 9.21 11.83
N THR A 534 8.91 8.95 11.11
CA THR A 534 7.80 8.14 11.63
C THR A 534 8.26 6.73 11.99
N ALA A 535 9.14 6.15 11.18
CA ALA A 535 9.71 4.83 11.45
C ALA A 535 10.54 4.83 12.76
N ILE A 536 11.42 5.82 12.96
CA ILE A 536 12.22 5.98 14.20
C ILE A 536 11.32 6.24 15.40
N SER A 537 10.42 7.21 15.33
CA SER A 537 9.47 7.54 16.41
C SER A 537 8.60 6.34 16.80
N TYR A 538 8.19 5.52 15.83
CA TYR A 538 7.45 4.29 16.10
C TYR A 538 8.31 3.27 16.86
N CYS A 539 9.56 3.06 16.45
CA CYS A 539 10.50 2.18 17.16
C CYS A 539 10.69 2.64 18.61
N LEU A 540 10.96 3.92 18.84
CA LEU A 540 11.13 4.49 20.18
C LEU A 540 9.86 4.34 21.03
N HIS A 541 8.68 4.61 20.47
CA HIS A 541 7.42 4.39 21.18
C HIS A 541 7.20 2.92 21.56
N GLN A 542 7.49 1.97 20.65
CA GLN A 542 7.40 0.54 20.97
C GLN A 542 8.43 0.13 22.02
N LEU A 543 9.65 0.65 21.96
CA LEU A 543 10.70 0.43 22.96
C LEU A 543 10.22 0.85 24.34
N LEU A 544 9.77 2.10 24.50
CA LEU A 544 9.23 2.61 25.77
C LEU A 544 8.07 1.74 26.27
N LYS A 545 7.13 1.42 25.38
CA LYS A 545 5.95 0.61 25.72
C LYS A 545 6.31 -0.80 26.17
N LYS A 546 7.26 -1.46 25.52
CA LYS A 546 7.66 -2.85 25.80
C LYS A 546 8.54 -2.94 27.03
N ALA A 547 9.49 -2.01 27.17
CA ALA A 547 10.34 -1.92 28.34
C ALA A 547 9.49 -1.59 29.59
N SER A 548 8.54 -0.65 29.50
CA SER A 548 7.61 -0.31 30.58
C SER A 548 6.69 -1.47 31.00
N ARG A 549 6.48 -2.46 30.15
CA ARG A 549 5.65 -3.65 30.47
C ARG A 549 6.45 -4.76 31.14
N THR A 550 7.78 -4.71 31.11
CA THR A 550 8.62 -5.83 31.54
C THR A 550 9.27 -5.53 32.90
N PRO A 551 8.90 -6.23 33.99
CA PRO A 551 9.37 -5.90 35.34
C PRO A 551 10.89 -5.85 35.48
N ARG A 552 11.62 -6.81 34.91
CA ARG A 552 13.10 -6.87 34.97
C ARG A 552 13.77 -5.63 34.38
N HIS A 553 13.18 -5.04 33.34
CA HIS A 553 13.73 -3.84 32.72
C HIS A 553 13.29 -2.57 33.44
N ARG A 554 12.24 -2.61 34.27
CA ARG A 554 11.79 -1.46 35.08
C ARG A 554 12.80 -1.05 36.14
N SER A 555 13.45 -2.02 36.75
CA SER A 555 14.42 -1.86 37.84
C SER A 555 15.85 -2.15 37.39
N GLY A 556 16.15 -1.91 36.12
CA GLY A 556 17.44 -2.27 35.55
C GLY A 556 17.95 -1.23 34.59
N TYR A 557 19.14 -1.51 34.05
CA TYR A 557 19.91 -0.63 33.16
C TYR A 557 19.08 0.06 32.06
N VAL A 558 18.10 -0.66 31.49
CA VAL A 558 17.27 -0.15 30.39
C VAL A 558 16.48 1.10 30.79
N MET A 559 15.86 1.11 31.98
CA MET A 559 15.07 2.24 32.46
C MET A 559 15.89 3.28 33.21
N GLU A 560 16.97 2.85 33.87
CA GLU A 560 17.80 3.73 34.69
C GLU A 560 18.77 4.57 33.86
N ARG A 561 19.27 4.03 32.73
CA ARG A 561 20.30 4.70 31.92
C ARG A 561 19.92 4.82 30.45
N LEU A 562 19.61 3.71 29.81
CA LEU A 562 19.39 3.69 28.35
C LEU A 562 18.22 4.57 27.91
N ILE A 563 17.07 4.52 28.58
CA ILE A 563 15.90 5.36 28.21
C ILE A 563 16.15 6.86 28.49
N PRO A 564 16.65 7.26 29.67
CA PRO A 564 17.05 8.65 29.90
C PRO A 564 18.07 9.18 28.88
N ASP A 565 19.11 8.41 28.56
CA ASP A 565 20.11 8.76 27.54
C ASP A 565 19.44 8.93 26.17
N LEU A 566 18.57 7.99 25.75
CA LEU A 566 17.80 8.13 24.51
C LEU A 566 16.93 9.37 24.46
N ILE A 567 16.26 9.73 25.56
CA ILE A 567 15.39 10.91 25.62
C ILE A 567 16.21 12.19 25.49
N ARG A 568 17.42 12.22 26.06
CA ARG A 568 18.37 13.33 25.92
C ARG A 568 18.88 13.42 24.48
N ASP A 569 19.38 12.30 23.94
CA ASP A 569 20.15 12.29 22.69
C ASP A 569 19.24 12.32 21.45
N LEU A 570 18.09 11.64 21.50
CA LEU A 570 17.12 11.53 20.40
C LEU A 570 15.81 12.27 20.70
N SER A 571 15.92 13.39 21.44
CA SER A 571 14.76 14.13 21.93
C SER A 571 13.80 14.50 20.80
N ASP A 572 14.31 14.85 19.62
CA ASP A 572 13.49 15.30 18.50
C ASP A 572 12.49 14.25 18.03
N PHE A 573 12.75 12.94 18.18
CA PHE A 573 11.85 11.89 17.71
C PHE A 573 10.71 11.56 18.67
N PHE A 574 10.70 12.13 19.88
CA PHE A 574 9.66 11.88 20.87
C PHE A 574 8.49 12.87 20.77
N PRO A 575 7.28 12.46 21.14
CA PRO A 575 6.14 13.37 21.25
C PRO A 575 6.33 14.38 22.40
N PRO A 576 5.58 15.50 22.42
CA PRO A 576 5.66 16.52 23.47
C PRO A 576 5.45 15.96 24.89
N ASN A 577 4.61 14.93 25.04
CA ASN A 577 4.40 14.26 26.31
C ASN A 577 4.93 12.82 26.22
N ILE A 578 6.03 12.55 26.93
CA ILE A 578 6.66 11.24 27.00
C ILE A 578 6.20 10.56 28.27
N VAL A 579 5.65 9.35 28.13
CA VAL A 579 5.12 8.58 29.26
C VAL A 579 5.74 7.18 29.23
N TYR A 580 6.37 6.79 30.33
CA TYR A 580 6.93 5.44 30.53
C TYR A 580 6.93 5.06 32.01
N ARG A 581 7.14 3.77 32.32
CA ARG A 581 7.06 3.24 33.70
C ARG A 581 8.41 2.66 34.14
N SER A 582 8.94 3.19 35.24
CA SER A 582 10.12 2.67 35.95
C SER A 582 9.71 1.78 37.13
N SER A 583 10.69 1.30 37.89
CA SER A 583 10.48 0.61 39.17
C SER A 583 9.80 1.50 40.22
N GLN A 584 10.11 2.80 40.19
CA GLN A 584 9.62 3.80 41.14
C GLN A 584 8.20 4.29 40.83
N GLY A 585 7.75 4.18 39.58
CA GLY A 585 6.40 4.64 39.21
C GLY A 585 6.24 4.98 37.74
N LEU A 586 5.19 5.75 37.46
CA LEU A 586 4.95 6.32 36.14
C LEU A 586 5.73 7.63 36.03
N ILE A 587 6.55 7.75 35.00
CA ILE A 587 7.29 8.97 34.66
C ILE A 587 6.58 9.63 33.49
N GLN A 588 6.23 10.91 33.67
CA GLN A 588 5.66 11.75 32.63
C GLN A 588 6.55 12.98 32.46
N LEU A 589 7.16 13.09 31.28
CA LEU A 589 7.98 14.24 30.91
C LEU A 589 7.19 15.08 29.91
N SER A 590 6.98 16.35 30.23
CA SER A 590 6.37 17.32 29.32
C SER A 590 7.44 18.18 28.68
N ARG A 591 7.34 18.37 27.38
CA ARG A 591 8.24 19.18 26.56
C ARG A 591 7.44 20.24 25.82
N PRO A 592 7.28 21.43 26.42
CA PRO A 592 6.50 22.50 25.80
C PRO A 592 7.11 22.98 24.47
N ASP A 593 8.44 22.88 24.33
CA ASP A 593 9.18 23.34 23.14
C ASP A 593 9.07 22.37 21.95
N ALA A 594 8.55 21.16 22.15
CA ALA A 594 8.46 20.18 21.08
C ALA A 594 7.33 20.55 20.09
N PRO A 595 7.56 20.43 18.77
CA PRO A 595 6.56 20.79 17.77
C PRO A 595 5.33 19.88 17.89
N HIS A 596 4.16 20.49 18.01
CA HIS A 596 2.89 19.79 17.98
C HIS A 596 2.58 19.42 16.52
N ARG A 597 2.71 18.13 16.20
CA ARG A 597 2.57 17.61 14.83
C ARG A 597 1.15 17.17 14.49
N PHE A 598 0.28 17.06 15.49
CA PHE A 598 -1.10 16.70 15.30
C PHE A 598 -1.95 17.29 16.43
N SER A 599 -3.21 17.53 16.14
CA SER A 599 -4.23 17.89 17.13
C SER A 599 -5.23 16.75 17.28
N TRP A 600 -5.76 16.58 18.49
CA TRP A 600 -6.86 15.65 18.73
C TRP A 600 -8.18 16.37 18.49
N PHE A 601 -9.06 15.74 17.72
CA PHE A 601 -10.43 16.21 17.58
C PHE A 601 -11.41 15.05 17.72
N LYS A 602 -12.62 15.38 18.12
CA LYS A 602 -13.70 14.42 18.35
C LYS A 602 -14.64 14.47 17.16
N ALA A 603 -14.83 13.33 16.48
CA ALA A 603 -15.70 13.27 15.32
C ALA A 603 -16.59 12.02 15.32
N TRP A 604 -17.80 12.21 14.82
CA TRP A 604 -18.67 11.11 14.45
C TRP A 604 -18.19 10.51 13.14
N ARG A 605 -18.12 9.18 13.11
CA ARG A 605 -17.89 8.42 11.88
C ARG A 605 -18.87 7.28 11.78
N THR A 606 -19.10 6.83 10.55
CA THR A 606 -19.87 5.62 10.28
C THR A 606 -18.90 4.50 9.97
N ALA A 607 -18.97 3.39 10.71
CA ALA A 607 -18.19 2.20 10.43
C ALA A 607 -18.53 1.68 9.02
N LEU A 608 -17.51 1.31 8.24
CA LEU A 608 -17.75 0.77 6.91
C LEU A 608 -18.43 -0.60 6.98
N PRO A 609 -19.28 -0.93 5.98
CA PRO A 609 -19.90 -2.23 5.92
C PRO A 609 -18.85 -3.34 5.85
N ALA A 610 -19.21 -4.51 6.36
CA ALA A 610 -18.37 -5.69 6.28
C ALA A 610 -19.24 -6.92 6.04
N ARG A 611 -18.82 -7.77 5.09
CA ARG A 611 -19.47 -9.05 4.83
C ARG A 611 -19.00 -10.14 5.76
N TYR A 612 -19.91 -10.97 6.24
CA TYR A 612 -19.54 -12.19 6.95
C TYR A 612 -18.90 -13.23 6.02
N SER A 613 -18.24 -14.25 6.59
CA SER A 613 -17.70 -15.38 5.84
C SER A 613 -18.78 -16.37 5.39
N ALA A 614 -18.39 -17.33 4.55
CA ALA A 614 -19.30 -18.24 3.86
C ALA A 614 -20.08 -19.15 4.80
N ASN A 615 -19.55 -19.41 6.00
CA ASN A 615 -20.16 -20.32 6.97
C ASN A 615 -21.41 -19.74 7.64
N TYR A 616 -21.70 -18.44 7.43
CA TYR A 616 -22.98 -17.85 7.86
C TYR A 616 -24.11 -18.10 6.86
N ILE A 617 -23.84 -18.81 5.75
CA ILE A 617 -24.82 -19.26 4.76
C ILE A 617 -25.05 -20.76 5.01
N SER A 618 -26.32 -21.22 5.00
CA SER A 618 -26.67 -22.62 5.30
C SER A 618 -25.93 -23.59 4.36
N PRO A 619 -25.42 -24.75 4.86
CA PRO A 619 -24.72 -25.75 4.04
C PRO A 619 -25.54 -26.28 2.85
N ASP A 620 -26.87 -26.24 2.97
CA ASP A 620 -27.82 -26.75 1.97
C ASP A 620 -27.90 -25.89 0.70
N GLN A 621 -27.31 -24.69 0.74
CA GLN A 621 -27.26 -23.76 -0.38
C GLN A 621 -25.83 -23.75 -0.94
N ASP A 622 -25.64 -24.19 -2.20
CA ASP A 622 -24.31 -24.21 -2.82
C ASP A 622 -23.79 -22.77 -3.04
N SER A 623 -23.17 -22.23 -1.99
CA SER A 623 -22.67 -20.86 -1.87
C SER A 623 -21.55 -20.52 -2.86
N ARG A 624 -21.10 -21.50 -3.67
CA ARG A 624 -20.07 -21.34 -4.70
C ARG A 624 -20.48 -20.37 -5.80
N ASN A 625 -21.77 -20.27 -6.10
CA ASN A 625 -22.31 -19.45 -7.19
C ASN A 625 -23.21 -18.30 -6.72
N TRP A 626 -23.33 -18.08 -5.41
CA TRP A 626 -24.21 -17.04 -4.90
C TRP A 626 -23.73 -15.66 -5.35
N PRO A 627 -24.62 -14.86 -5.99
CA PRO A 627 -24.30 -13.48 -6.29
C PRO A 627 -23.88 -12.75 -5.02
N ASP A 628 -22.91 -11.85 -5.18
CA ASP A 628 -22.29 -11.10 -4.09
C ASP A 628 -23.29 -10.31 -3.22
N GLU A 629 -24.49 -10.06 -3.73
CA GLU A 629 -25.54 -9.26 -3.09
C GLU A 629 -26.25 -9.98 -1.94
N PHE A 630 -26.24 -11.31 -1.93
CA PHE A 630 -26.96 -12.14 -0.95
C PHE A 630 -26.16 -12.47 0.31
N TRP A 631 -24.93 -11.96 0.41
CA TRP A 631 -24.11 -12.19 1.59
C TRP A 631 -24.61 -11.35 2.77
N PRO A 632 -24.74 -11.92 3.98
CA PRO A 632 -25.12 -11.14 5.15
C PRO A 632 -24.09 -10.03 5.40
N LYS A 633 -24.60 -8.82 5.68
CA LYS A 633 -23.82 -7.60 5.92
C LYS A 633 -24.03 -7.12 7.34
N VAL A 634 -22.96 -6.64 7.98
CA VAL A 634 -23.07 -5.87 9.22
C VAL A 634 -23.67 -4.51 8.90
N GLN A 635 -24.64 -4.08 9.70
CA GLN A 635 -25.22 -2.73 9.60
C GLN A 635 -24.16 -1.67 9.93
N ASP A 636 -24.28 -0.54 9.25
CA ASP A 636 -23.45 0.63 9.51
C ASP A 636 -23.67 1.14 10.95
N MET A 637 -22.60 1.36 11.69
CA MET A 637 -22.66 1.87 13.07
C MET A 637 -22.06 3.26 13.16
N ARG A 638 -22.76 4.19 13.82
CA ARG A 638 -22.22 5.52 14.14
C ARG A 638 -21.37 5.43 15.40
N ILE A 639 -20.10 5.81 15.29
CA ILE A 639 -19.11 5.75 16.35
C ILE A 639 -18.58 7.17 16.58
N LEU A 640 -18.61 7.62 17.83
CA LEU A 640 -17.94 8.85 18.26
C LEU A 640 -16.53 8.50 18.69
N GLY A 641 -15.52 9.04 18.01
CA GLY A 641 -14.13 8.73 18.28
C GLY A 641 -13.23 9.96 18.30
N TRP A 642 -12.08 9.80 18.94
CA TRP A 642 -10.99 10.75 18.82
C TRP A 642 -10.17 10.42 17.58
N HIS A 643 -9.87 11.44 16.78
CA HIS A 643 -9.01 11.35 15.61
C HIS A 643 -7.86 12.34 15.74
N ARG A 644 -6.73 11.99 15.11
CA ARG A 644 -5.56 12.86 15.03
C ARG A 644 -5.62 13.58 13.70
N LEU A 645 -5.65 14.90 13.72
CA LEU A 645 -5.45 15.71 12.53
C LEU A 645 -3.97 16.10 12.49
N PRO A 646 -3.19 15.69 11.49
CA PRO A 646 -1.82 16.17 11.37
C PRO A 646 -1.82 17.69 11.17
N SER A 647 -0.78 18.35 11.65
CA SER A 647 -0.57 19.76 11.39
C SER A 647 -0.19 19.94 9.92
N GLU A 648 -0.97 20.76 9.23
CA GLU A 648 -0.70 21.10 7.84
C GLU A 648 0.61 21.90 7.73
N ARG A 649 1.41 21.54 6.74
CA ARG A 649 2.59 22.29 6.33
C ARG A 649 2.17 23.37 5.34
N THR A 650 3.03 24.36 5.15
CA THR A 650 2.75 25.47 4.22
C THR A 650 2.88 25.01 2.76
N ASP A 651 1.81 25.14 1.97
CA ASP A 651 1.80 24.75 0.56
C ASP A 651 2.66 25.67 -0.33
N SER A 652 2.85 26.93 0.07
CA SER A 652 3.72 27.91 -0.58
C SER A 652 4.62 28.55 0.48
N LEU A 653 5.91 28.65 0.18
CA LEU A 653 6.84 29.45 0.97
C LEU A 653 6.86 30.88 0.40
N MET A 654 6.33 31.82 1.18
CA MET A 654 6.37 33.24 0.85
C MET A 654 7.82 33.70 0.64
N PRO A 655 8.07 34.64 -0.29
CA PRO A 655 9.39 35.24 -0.47
C PRO A 655 9.95 35.76 0.85
N ALA A 656 11.28 35.67 1.01
CA ALA A 656 11.92 36.26 2.18
C ALA A 656 11.63 37.77 2.20
N PRO A 657 11.17 38.33 3.34
CA PRO A 657 10.89 39.76 3.42
C PRO A 657 12.15 40.55 3.09
N LEU A 658 12.04 41.48 2.14
CA LEU A 658 13.14 42.36 1.76
C LEU A 658 13.59 43.13 3.01
N ARG A 659 14.90 43.11 3.30
CA ARG A 659 15.53 43.98 4.31
C ARG A 659 15.42 45.45 3.88
N ARG A 660 14.22 46.03 3.87
CA ARG A 660 14.07 47.48 3.81
C ARG A 660 14.38 48.01 5.21
N ARG A 661 15.31 48.95 5.30
CA ARG A 661 15.43 49.88 6.44
C ARG A 661 14.18 50.77 6.43
N SER A 662 13.04 50.22 6.83
CA SER A 662 11.87 51.03 7.13
C SER A 662 12.06 51.59 8.55
N PRO A 663 11.86 52.90 8.78
CA PRO A 663 11.90 53.49 10.13
C PRO A 663 10.80 52.93 11.05
N ASP A 664 9.78 52.29 10.48
CA ASP A 664 8.63 51.75 11.19
C ASP A 664 8.83 50.25 11.47
N GLY A 665 8.78 49.84 12.75
CA GLY A 665 9.01 48.47 13.25
C GLY A 665 8.07 47.37 12.71
N VAL A 666 7.26 47.67 11.71
CA VAL A 666 6.40 46.73 10.96
C VAL A 666 7.24 45.72 10.18
N ALA A 667 8.35 46.16 9.55
CA ALA A 667 9.23 45.29 8.76
C ALA A 667 9.96 44.23 9.62
N GLU A 668 10.28 44.57 10.87
CA GLU A 668 10.87 43.63 11.83
C GLU A 668 9.86 42.59 12.31
N ALA A 669 8.60 43.00 12.53
CA ALA A 669 7.51 42.11 12.91
C ALA A 669 7.21 41.08 11.82
N GLU A 670 7.12 41.51 10.55
CA GLU A 670 6.92 40.63 9.39
C GLU A 670 8.06 39.62 9.22
N SER A 671 9.30 40.09 9.33
CA SER A 671 10.50 39.24 9.31
C SER A 671 10.46 38.18 10.41
N ALA A 672 10.12 38.58 11.64
CA ALA A 672 10.01 37.65 12.77
C ALA A 672 8.89 36.62 12.59
N VAL A 673 7.75 36.99 11.99
CA VAL A 673 6.67 36.05 11.65
C VAL A 673 7.13 35.06 10.57
N TRP A 674 7.79 35.55 9.52
CA TRP A 674 8.31 34.70 8.45
C TRP A 674 9.35 33.69 8.96
N PHE A 675 10.33 34.12 9.75
CA PHE A 675 11.33 33.22 10.34
C PHE A 675 10.71 32.20 11.32
N ARG A 676 9.67 32.59 12.08
CA ARG A 676 8.93 31.64 12.91
C ARG A 676 8.18 30.60 12.07
N GLY A 677 7.57 31.02 10.96
CA GLY A 677 6.93 30.15 9.98
C GLY A 677 7.92 29.14 9.38
N LEU A 678 9.05 29.62 8.86
CA LEU A 678 10.10 28.78 8.29
C LEU A 678 10.70 27.81 9.32
N ARG A 679 10.96 28.28 10.55
CA ARG A 679 11.44 27.42 11.64
C ARG A 679 10.43 26.32 11.96
N ARG A 680 9.15 26.64 12.00
CA ARG A 680 8.08 25.65 12.19
C ARG A 680 8.06 24.64 11.04
N GLU A 681 8.16 25.08 9.80
CA GLU A 681 8.18 24.24 8.60
C GLU A 681 9.37 23.26 8.59
N LEU A 682 10.54 23.70 9.05
CA LEU A 682 11.74 22.86 9.18
C LEU A 682 11.64 21.86 10.34
N MET A 683 10.97 22.26 11.42
CA MET A 683 10.78 21.44 12.63
C MET A 683 9.65 20.42 12.49
N LEU A 684 8.67 20.67 11.62
CA LEU A 684 7.72 19.66 11.14
C LEU A 684 8.49 18.71 10.23
#